data_AF-A0A2Y9LZ59-F1
#
_entry.id   AF-A0A2Y9LZ59-F1
#
_cell.length_a   1.000
_cell.length_b   1.000
_cell.length_c   1.000
_cell.angle_alpha   90.00
_cell.angle_beta   90.00
_cell.angle_gamma   90.00
#
_symmetry.space_group_name_H-M   'P 1'
#
loop_
_entity.id
_entity.type
_entity.pdbx_description
1 polymer ?
#
loop_
_entity_poly.entity_id
_entity_poly.type
_entity_poly.pdbx_seq_one_letter_code
_entity_poly.pdbx_strand_id
1 'polypeptide(L)'
;MRLGSGTFAACCVVIEVLGVALFLRGFFPAPVCSFSGTEHQTESPAPEPSAGAISNWTKLPPPLFSKVVIMLIDALRDDFVFGSKGVKFMPYTTYLVEKGSSHSFVAEAKPPTVTMPRIKALMTGSLPGFIDVVRNLNSPTLLEDNVITRAKAAGKRIIFYGDETWVKLFPKHFVEYDGTTSFFVSDYTEVDDNVTRHLDKVLKRRDWDVLILHYLGLDHIGHISGPNSPLIGRKLSEMDSVLMKIHTSLLSEERETLLPNLLVLCGDHGMSEAGGHGASSVEEVNTAMILISSAFERKPGDVRRPKYIQQTDLAATLSIGLGLPIPKSSIGNLIFPVVEGKPMREQLRFLHLNTVQLSKLLQENVPSYKKEPGFEQFKVSERLHGNWVRLYLEENSSEVLSNLGSKVRRQYLDALRALSLSLSRQAAQYDVYSMAVGTVLVLEVLALLLVSGPRALSGKAELDVPLPSPAFSLLCYLLPLGLAALHVTVCTSAGGTCYLCSLPWLTAGGVMVLVSTLLCAVLSALTGMFAGGKRLSKNPPQCNSRSSELDLLILLGTVGHTLSLGASSFIEEEPQTWYFLVNTLCLALCHEIYRNCFLGDDCAPQRCPHAGEDFDGVAAAPQGKSPGPDVWELDRASRRPSPLGALRGPDRWMVLASPWLILTCCRLLRSLNQTGVQWAHRPDLGHWLTSPDHKVELSVLAAVSLIMIFVLVQKRCSLASKVAMAFGLLGIYCYRVAIGNLLFPWQQNNKDISKGITEARFVYVFVLGILFTGTKGLLKSQITADDFTVKTVGLWEIYSGLVLLAALLLRPHNLPVLALSLVIQTIMTQFVWRPLRHNAAEVTVMHYWFGQAFFYFQGNSNSIATVDISAGFVGLDAYVEIPAMLLTTFATYTGPVLWASHLVNFLTSEASRPAPETQASGTLCLCTKLTSTSVDGAKVANCHLLRLRELSPHWLSLWKGPQSVSS
;
A
#
# COMPACT_ATOMS: atom_id res chain seq x y z
N MET A 1 -20.47 33.32 13.23
CA MET A 1 -21.40 32.26 13.70
C MET A 1 -20.68 31.48 14.79
N ARG A 2 -21.32 31.15 15.91
CA ARG A 2 -20.67 30.37 16.99
C ARG A 2 -20.92 28.89 16.75
N LEU A 3 -19.87 28.12 16.46
CA LEU A 3 -19.95 26.66 16.43
C LEU A 3 -19.21 26.10 17.65
N GLY A 4 -19.81 25.09 18.28
CA GLY A 4 -19.08 24.24 19.21
C GLY A 4 -17.93 23.54 18.50
N SER A 5 -16.77 23.43 19.15
CA SER A 5 -15.57 22.82 18.58
C SER A 5 -15.79 21.41 18.02
N GLY A 6 -16.67 20.61 18.66
CA GLY A 6 -17.06 19.28 18.18
C GLY A 6 -17.87 19.30 16.88
N THR A 7 -18.81 20.23 16.73
CA THR A 7 -19.61 20.37 15.50
C THR A 7 -18.75 20.87 14.35
N PHE A 8 -17.84 21.81 14.62
CA PHE A 8 -16.87 22.30 13.63
C PHE A 8 -15.97 21.17 13.12
N ALA A 9 -15.39 20.38 14.04
CA ALA A 9 -14.56 19.24 13.67
C ALA A 9 -15.36 18.18 12.86
N ALA A 10 -16.61 17.90 13.24
CA ALA A 10 -17.46 16.98 12.49
C ALA A 10 -17.74 17.47 11.05
N CYS A 11 -18.02 18.76 10.87
CA CYS A 11 -18.20 19.36 9.54
C CYS A 11 -16.91 19.26 8.70
N CYS A 12 -15.74 19.53 9.27
CA CYS A 12 -14.46 19.37 8.61
C CYS A 12 -14.27 17.92 8.13
N VAL A 13 -14.52 16.93 8.99
CA VAL A 13 -14.40 15.51 8.62
C VAL A 13 -15.35 15.12 7.49
N VAL A 14 -16.61 15.59 7.50
CA VAL A 14 -17.56 15.29 6.41
C VAL A 14 -17.08 15.87 5.08
N ILE A 15 -16.59 17.10 5.06
CA ILE A 15 -16.07 17.75 3.85
C ILE A 15 -14.79 17.06 3.38
N GLU A 16 -13.93 16.66 4.30
CA GLU A 16 -12.71 15.89 4.01
C GLU A 16 -13.06 14.56 3.35
N VAL A 17 -13.99 13.79 3.92
CA VAL A 17 -14.48 12.53 3.32
C VAL A 17 -15.05 12.76 1.92
N LEU A 18 -15.79 13.86 1.69
CA LEU A 18 -16.30 14.22 0.37
C LEU A 18 -15.16 14.53 -0.62
N GLY A 19 -14.16 15.30 -0.21
CA GLY A 19 -12.98 15.63 -1.03
C GLY A 19 -12.19 14.40 -1.40
N VAL A 20 -12.00 13.48 -0.46
CA VAL A 20 -11.36 12.17 -0.67
C VAL A 20 -12.17 11.30 -1.62
N ALA A 21 -13.49 11.21 -1.44
CA ALA A 21 -14.34 10.44 -2.33
C ALA A 21 -14.30 10.96 -3.77
N LEU A 22 -14.30 12.28 -3.95
CA LEU A 22 -14.18 12.92 -5.26
C LEU A 22 -12.80 12.66 -5.89
N PHE A 23 -11.73 12.72 -5.08
CA PHE A 23 -10.41 12.35 -5.55
C PHE A 23 -10.37 10.89 -6.00
N LEU A 24 -10.80 9.95 -5.15
CA LEU A 24 -10.77 8.51 -5.46
C LEU A 24 -11.58 8.20 -6.70
N ARG A 25 -12.70 8.91 -6.92
CA ARG A 25 -13.51 8.78 -8.13
C ARG A 25 -12.76 9.18 -9.39
N GLY A 26 -11.96 10.24 -9.34
CA GLY A 26 -11.15 10.67 -10.48
C GLY A 26 -9.85 9.89 -10.64
N PHE A 27 -9.35 9.34 -9.53
CA PHE A 27 -8.13 8.56 -9.48
C PHE A 27 -8.30 7.15 -10.06
N PHE A 28 -9.40 6.46 -9.76
CA PHE A 28 -9.61 5.13 -10.35
C PHE A 28 -10.24 5.28 -11.74
N PRO A 29 -9.50 5.00 -12.84
CA PRO A 29 -10.05 5.10 -14.18
C PRO A 29 -11.26 4.17 -14.31
N ALA A 30 -12.26 4.60 -15.10
CA ALA A 30 -13.32 3.70 -15.48
C ALA A 30 -12.71 2.54 -16.30
N PRO A 31 -13.05 1.27 -16.01
CA PRO A 31 -12.59 0.17 -16.84
C PRO A 31 -13.05 0.40 -18.29
N VAL A 32 -12.22 0.00 -19.25
CA VAL A 32 -12.57 0.02 -20.68
C VAL A 32 -13.91 -0.69 -20.83
N CYS A 33 -14.94 0.07 -21.20
CA CYS A 33 -16.29 -0.44 -21.26
C CYS A 33 -16.34 -1.52 -22.34
N SER A 34 -16.71 -2.73 -21.93
CA SER A 34 -17.34 -3.71 -22.80
C SER A 34 -18.80 -3.75 -22.39
N PHE A 35 -19.71 -3.59 -23.36
CA PHE A 35 -21.15 -3.51 -23.09
C PHE A 35 -21.60 -4.59 -22.08
N SER A 36 -22.30 -4.16 -21.02
CA SER A 36 -23.10 -5.02 -20.13
C SER A 36 -24.40 -5.48 -20.80
N GLY A 37 -24.38 -5.68 -22.13
CA GLY A 37 -25.51 -6.23 -22.84
C GLY A 37 -25.62 -7.69 -22.45
N THR A 38 -26.53 -7.99 -21.55
CA THR A 38 -27.17 -9.30 -21.43
C THR A 38 -27.66 -9.71 -22.81
N GLU A 39 -26.82 -10.39 -23.58
CA GLU A 39 -27.25 -11.25 -24.66
C GLU A 39 -26.09 -12.14 -25.11
N HIS A 40 -26.29 -13.44 -24.89
CA HIS A 40 -25.58 -14.55 -25.52
C HIS A 40 -25.80 -14.56 -27.04
N GLN A 41 -25.67 -13.43 -27.73
CA GLN A 41 -25.59 -13.43 -29.18
C GLN A 41 -24.15 -13.75 -29.57
N THR A 42 -23.95 -14.97 -30.06
CA THR A 42 -22.78 -15.37 -30.85
C THR A 42 -22.66 -14.42 -32.04
N GLU A 43 -21.91 -13.33 -31.88
CA GLU A 43 -21.49 -12.48 -32.99
C GLU A 43 -20.82 -13.37 -34.05
N SER A 44 -21.29 -13.24 -35.29
CA SER A 44 -20.67 -13.93 -36.40
C SER A 44 -19.22 -13.45 -36.57
N PRO A 45 -18.29 -14.36 -36.92
CA PRO A 45 -16.90 -13.98 -37.16
C PRO A 45 -16.84 -12.91 -38.25
N ALA A 46 -15.99 -11.90 -38.08
CA ALA A 46 -15.83 -10.85 -39.08
C ALA A 46 -15.47 -11.47 -40.44
N PRO A 47 -16.13 -11.12 -41.56
CA PRO A 47 -15.86 -11.73 -42.86
C PRO A 47 -14.40 -11.50 -43.29
N GLU A 48 -13.84 -12.38 -44.13
CA GLU A 48 -12.52 -12.13 -44.73
C GLU A 48 -12.61 -10.90 -45.66
N PRO A 49 -11.63 -9.97 -45.63
CA PRO A 49 -11.63 -8.83 -46.55
C PRO A 49 -11.65 -9.29 -48.00
N SER A 50 -12.60 -8.77 -48.78
CA SER A 50 -12.77 -9.12 -50.19
C SER A 50 -12.76 -7.90 -51.08
N ALA A 51 -11.86 -7.84 -52.06
CA ALA A 51 -11.86 -6.82 -53.11
C ALA A 51 -12.72 -7.25 -54.33
N GLY A 52 -13.96 -7.67 -54.08
CA GLY A 52 -14.90 -8.12 -55.12
C GLY A 52 -14.92 -9.63 -55.43
N ALA A 53 -14.08 -10.43 -54.76
CA ALA A 53 -14.07 -11.89 -54.87
C ALA A 53 -14.80 -12.57 -53.69
N ILE A 54 -15.54 -13.66 -53.92
CA ILE A 54 -16.25 -14.38 -52.86
C ILE A 54 -15.25 -15.25 -52.10
N SER A 55 -15.03 -14.97 -50.81
CA SER A 55 -14.23 -15.82 -49.94
C SER A 55 -15.05 -16.94 -49.33
N ASN A 56 -14.47 -18.14 -49.26
CA ASN A 56 -15.04 -19.29 -48.57
C ASN A 56 -14.87 -19.21 -47.03
N TRP A 57 -14.12 -18.23 -46.51
CA TRP A 57 -13.82 -18.07 -45.08
C TRP A 57 -14.81 -17.12 -44.39
N THR A 58 -16.02 -17.63 -44.17
CA THR A 58 -17.09 -16.95 -43.42
C THR A 58 -17.19 -17.41 -41.96
N LYS A 59 -16.44 -18.46 -41.58
CA LYS A 59 -16.39 -19.03 -40.23
C LYS A 59 -15.05 -18.72 -39.54
N LEU A 60 -14.96 -19.00 -38.24
CA LEU A 60 -13.69 -18.98 -37.52
C LEU A 60 -12.73 -20.01 -38.12
N PRO A 61 -11.42 -19.71 -38.23
CA PRO A 61 -10.44 -20.70 -38.62
C PRO A 61 -10.44 -21.90 -37.65
N PRO A 62 -10.04 -23.10 -38.12
CA PRO A 62 -9.94 -24.28 -37.27
C PRO A 62 -8.91 -24.07 -36.14
N PRO A 63 -9.02 -24.83 -35.03
CA PRO A 63 -8.06 -24.77 -33.94
C PRO A 63 -6.65 -25.15 -34.41
N LEU A 64 -5.66 -24.51 -33.81
CA LEU A 64 -4.23 -24.81 -34.06
C LEU A 64 -3.75 -26.00 -33.24
N PHE A 65 -4.34 -26.18 -32.05
CA PHE A 65 -3.94 -27.20 -31.09
C PHE A 65 -5.12 -28.09 -30.72
N SER A 66 -4.86 -29.38 -30.53
CA SER A 66 -5.87 -30.33 -30.05
C SER A 66 -6.11 -30.17 -28.55
N LYS A 67 -5.03 -30.18 -27.76
CA LYS A 67 -5.07 -29.90 -26.31
C LYS A 67 -4.16 -28.74 -25.92
N VAL A 68 -4.57 -28.04 -24.85
CA VAL A 68 -3.78 -26.98 -24.22
C VAL A 68 -3.59 -27.28 -22.74
N VAL A 69 -2.34 -27.26 -22.28
CA VAL A 69 -2.00 -27.30 -20.86
C VAL A 69 -1.44 -25.95 -20.44
N ILE A 70 -2.02 -25.32 -19.42
CA ILE A 70 -1.53 -24.10 -18.80
C ILE A 70 -0.94 -24.49 -17.44
N MET A 71 0.39 -24.44 -17.33
CA MET A 71 1.12 -24.59 -16.08
C MET A 71 1.51 -23.20 -15.59
N LEU A 72 0.73 -22.68 -14.65
CA LEU A 72 0.97 -21.42 -13.96
C LEU A 72 1.78 -21.71 -12.69
N ILE A 73 2.94 -21.08 -12.54
CA ILE A 73 3.74 -21.12 -11.31
C ILE A 73 3.69 -19.72 -10.69
N ASP A 74 3.12 -19.61 -9.49
CA ASP A 74 2.98 -18.35 -8.78
C ASP A 74 4.37 -17.76 -8.45
N ALA A 75 4.52 -16.45 -8.65
CA ALA A 75 5.76 -15.68 -8.47
C ALA A 75 6.98 -16.15 -9.31
N LEU A 76 6.75 -16.74 -10.51
CA LEU A 76 7.81 -17.19 -11.41
C LEU A 76 8.51 -16.01 -12.15
N ARG A 77 9.53 -15.46 -11.50
CA ARG A 77 10.43 -14.45 -12.09
C ARG A 77 11.11 -14.93 -13.36
N ASP A 78 11.39 -14.00 -14.27
CA ASP A 78 12.09 -14.30 -15.52
C ASP A 78 13.53 -14.79 -15.29
N ASP A 79 14.23 -14.23 -14.30
CA ASP A 79 15.61 -14.61 -13.94
C ASP A 79 15.72 -16.01 -13.31
N PHE A 80 14.62 -16.56 -12.77
CA PHE A 80 14.58 -17.94 -12.28
C PHE A 80 14.64 -18.95 -13.42
N VAL A 81 14.20 -18.58 -14.63
CA VAL A 81 14.13 -19.46 -15.79
C VAL A 81 15.24 -19.15 -16.81
N PHE A 82 15.45 -17.87 -17.13
CA PHE A 82 16.42 -17.44 -18.14
C PHE A 82 17.80 -17.10 -17.55
N GLY A 83 17.91 -17.00 -16.22
CA GLY A 83 19.16 -16.71 -15.52
C GLY A 83 19.95 -17.95 -15.09
N SER A 84 20.93 -17.74 -14.22
CA SER A 84 21.81 -18.81 -13.71
C SER A 84 21.07 -19.86 -12.86
N LYS A 85 20.00 -19.46 -12.17
CA LYS A 85 19.12 -20.37 -11.41
C LYS A 85 18.42 -21.36 -12.36
N GLY A 86 17.93 -20.90 -13.51
CA GLY A 86 17.28 -21.76 -14.50
C GLY A 86 18.23 -22.80 -15.07
N VAL A 87 19.45 -22.40 -15.43
CA VAL A 87 20.48 -23.34 -15.92
C VAL A 87 20.81 -24.42 -14.87
N LYS A 88 20.86 -24.05 -13.59
CA LYS A 88 21.25 -24.96 -12.50
C LYS A 88 20.11 -25.86 -12.03
N PHE A 89 18.90 -25.31 -11.90
CA PHE A 89 17.78 -25.97 -11.22
C PHE A 89 16.65 -26.36 -12.17
N MET A 90 16.58 -25.80 -13.38
CA MET A 90 15.60 -26.14 -14.43
C MET A 90 16.28 -26.57 -15.75
N PRO A 91 17.13 -27.62 -15.73
CA PRO A 91 17.90 -28.03 -16.90
C PRO A 91 17.03 -28.48 -18.08
N TYR A 92 15.86 -29.09 -17.85
CA TYR A 92 14.98 -29.52 -18.94
C TYR A 92 14.31 -28.34 -19.62
N THR A 93 13.78 -27.40 -18.84
CA THR A 93 13.20 -26.15 -19.34
C THR A 93 14.26 -25.34 -20.08
N THR A 94 15.48 -25.25 -19.54
CA THR A 94 16.63 -24.61 -20.22
C THR A 94 16.91 -25.26 -21.57
N TYR A 95 16.93 -26.59 -21.65
CA TYR A 95 17.10 -27.32 -22.91
C TYR A 95 16.00 -26.98 -23.93
N LEU A 96 14.73 -26.91 -23.49
CA LEU A 96 13.63 -26.53 -24.36
C LEU A 96 13.74 -25.10 -24.88
N VAL A 97 14.18 -24.16 -24.02
CA VAL A 97 14.38 -22.76 -24.37
C VAL A 97 15.52 -22.59 -25.37
N GLU A 98 16.64 -23.29 -25.20
CA GLU A 98 17.84 -23.12 -26.03
C GLU A 98 17.79 -23.92 -27.33
N LYS A 99 17.24 -25.15 -27.30
CA LYS A 99 17.35 -26.14 -28.39
C LYS A 99 16.03 -26.81 -28.77
N GLY A 100 15.00 -26.68 -27.94
CA GLY A 100 13.70 -27.31 -28.16
C GLY A 100 12.81 -26.57 -29.15
N SER A 101 11.63 -27.16 -29.40
CA SER A 101 10.52 -26.54 -30.13
C SER A 101 9.72 -25.65 -29.18
N SER A 102 10.23 -24.46 -28.91
CA SER A 102 9.61 -23.51 -27.99
C SER A 102 9.75 -22.04 -28.43
N HIS A 103 8.82 -21.20 -27.98
CA HIS A 103 8.95 -19.75 -27.99
C HIS A 103 9.01 -19.24 -26.56
N SER A 104 9.94 -18.34 -26.27
CA SER A 104 10.28 -17.92 -24.92
C SER A 104 10.25 -16.39 -24.80
N PHE A 105 9.59 -15.89 -23.77
CA PHE A 105 9.30 -14.48 -23.60
C PHE A 105 9.45 -14.05 -22.14
N VAL A 106 9.79 -12.78 -21.94
CA VAL A 106 9.54 -12.07 -20.69
C VAL A 106 8.16 -11.43 -20.81
N ALA A 107 7.22 -11.89 -19.99
CA ALA A 107 5.87 -11.36 -19.96
C ALA A 107 5.76 -10.28 -18.88
N GLU A 108 5.42 -9.07 -19.28
CA GLU A 108 5.23 -7.93 -18.39
C GLU A 108 3.86 -8.01 -17.70
N ALA A 109 3.87 -8.18 -16.38
CA ALA A 109 2.70 -8.19 -15.52
C ALA A 109 2.46 -6.77 -14.96
N LYS A 110 1.70 -5.93 -15.68
CA LYS A 110 1.43 -4.56 -15.23
C LYS A 110 0.84 -4.51 -13.81
N PRO A 111 1.22 -3.57 -12.93
CA PRO A 111 0.66 -3.49 -11.57
C PRO A 111 -0.88 -3.38 -11.53
N PRO A 112 -1.56 -3.89 -10.49
CA PRO A 112 -0.99 -4.59 -9.33
C PRO A 112 -0.56 -6.03 -9.66
N THR A 113 0.64 -6.39 -9.21
CA THR A 113 1.27 -7.72 -9.34
C THR A 113 0.80 -8.66 -8.23
N VAL A 114 -0.52 -8.90 -8.20
CA VAL A 114 -1.20 -9.78 -7.25
C VAL A 114 -1.91 -10.90 -8.02
N THR A 115 -1.91 -12.13 -7.50
CA THR A 115 -2.42 -13.34 -8.15
C THR A 115 -3.78 -13.18 -8.84
N MET A 116 -4.83 -12.78 -8.11
CA MET A 116 -6.18 -12.70 -8.68
C MET A 116 -6.30 -11.70 -9.85
N PRO A 117 -5.84 -10.42 -9.75
CA PRO A 117 -5.79 -9.53 -10.90
C PRO A 117 -5.01 -10.09 -12.10
N ARG A 118 -3.91 -10.81 -11.86
CA ARG A 118 -3.06 -11.35 -12.93
C ARG A 118 -3.70 -12.54 -13.64
N ILE A 119 -4.38 -13.43 -12.91
CA ILE A 119 -5.23 -14.49 -13.50
C ILE A 119 -6.30 -13.87 -14.42
N LYS A 120 -6.95 -12.79 -13.96
CA LYS A 120 -7.91 -12.04 -14.78
C LYS A 120 -7.24 -11.55 -16.06
N ALA A 121 -6.10 -10.85 -15.97
CA ALA A 121 -5.38 -10.33 -17.13
C ALA A 121 -4.99 -11.42 -18.15
N LEU A 122 -4.50 -12.57 -17.68
CA LEU A 122 -4.12 -13.71 -18.51
C LEU A 122 -5.31 -14.26 -19.31
N MET A 123 -6.50 -14.30 -18.71
CA MET A 123 -7.68 -14.97 -19.29
C MET A 123 -8.64 -14.02 -20.02
N THR A 124 -8.68 -12.72 -19.68
CA THR A 124 -9.50 -11.71 -20.38
C THR A 124 -8.70 -10.99 -21.46
N GLY A 125 -7.38 -10.86 -21.29
CA GLY A 125 -6.55 -9.97 -22.09
C GLY A 125 -6.77 -8.49 -21.77
N SER A 126 -7.45 -8.14 -20.67
CA SER A 126 -7.71 -6.77 -20.23
C SER A 126 -6.71 -6.35 -19.14
N LEU A 127 -6.48 -5.03 -19.00
CA LEU A 127 -5.65 -4.50 -17.92
C LEU A 127 -6.45 -4.46 -16.62
N PRO A 128 -5.98 -5.11 -15.55
CA PRO A 128 -6.65 -5.04 -14.26
C PRO A 128 -6.51 -3.65 -13.65
N GLY A 129 -7.59 -3.17 -13.02
CA GLY A 129 -7.55 -1.96 -12.22
C GLY A 129 -7.26 -2.25 -10.74
N PHE A 130 -6.69 -1.30 -10.00
CA PHE A 130 -6.57 -1.42 -8.54
C PHE A 130 -7.93 -1.56 -7.84
N ILE A 131 -8.99 -1.00 -8.44
CA ILE A 131 -10.36 -1.16 -7.97
C ILE A 131 -10.83 -2.63 -8.04
N ASP A 132 -10.25 -3.44 -8.93
CA ASP A 132 -10.56 -4.87 -9.02
C ASP A 132 -10.06 -5.62 -7.78
N VAL A 133 -8.93 -5.21 -7.17
CA VAL A 133 -8.47 -5.80 -5.91
C VAL A 133 -9.48 -5.55 -4.79
N VAL A 134 -10.00 -4.32 -4.71
CA VAL A 134 -10.94 -3.90 -3.65
C VAL A 134 -12.35 -4.46 -3.87
N ARG A 135 -12.87 -4.42 -5.10
CA ARG A 135 -14.22 -4.89 -5.43
C ARG A 135 -14.36 -6.41 -5.32
N ASN A 136 -13.31 -7.16 -5.63
CA ASN A 136 -13.35 -8.61 -5.62
C ASN A 136 -13.17 -9.24 -4.22
N LEU A 137 -12.91 -8.44 -3.18
CA LEU A 137 -12.99 -8.91 -1.78
C LEU A 137 -14.40 -9.43 -1.43
N ASN A 138 -15.45 -8.86 -2.05
CA ASN A 138 -16.85 -9.10 -1.68
C ASN A 138 -17.57 -10.17 -2.53
N SER A 139 -17.07 -10.47 -3.73
CA SER A 139 -17.57 -11.55 -4.61
C SER A 139 -16.62 -11.74 -5.81
N PRO A 140 -15.78 -12.79 -5.84
CA PRO A 140 -14.71 -12.93 -6.81
C PRO A 140 -15.15 -13.41 -8.20
N THR A 141 -16.44 -13.68 -8.45
CA THR A 141 -16.87 -14.22 -9.75
C THR A 141 -16.59 -13.26 -10.90
N LEU A 142 -15.82 -13.71 -11.89
CA LEU A 142 -15.47 -12.92 -13.06
C LEU A 142 -16.64 -12.90 -14.05
N LEU A 143 -17.32 -11.76 -14.12
CA LEU A 143 -18.45 -11.55 -15.03
C LEU A 143 -18.02 -11.12 -16.45
N GLU A 144 -16.78 -10.67 -16.60
CA GLU A 144 -16.23 -10.22 -17.87
C GLU A 144 -16.02 -11.38 -18.86
N ASP A 145 -16.11 -11.07 -20.15
CA ASP A 145 -15.82 -12.02 -21.21
C ASP A 145 -14.35 -12.47 -21.17
N ASN A 146 -14.11 -13.77 -21.32
CA ASN A 146 -12.79 -14.36 -21.14
C ASN A 146 -12.65 -15.70 -21.89
N VAL A 147 -11.42 -16.18 -22.06
CA VAL A 147 -11.10 -17.40 -22.80
C VAL A 147 -11.78 -18.65 -22.21
N ILE A 148 -11.87 -18.76 -20.88
CA ILE A 148 -12.45 -19.93 -20.21
C ILE A 148 -13.97 -20.01 -20.47
N THR A 149 -14.68 -18.88 -20.35
CA THR A 149 -16.10 -18.79 -20.67
C THR A 149 -16.36 -19.12 -22.14
N ARG A 150 -15.53 -18.60 -23.06
CA ARG A 150 -15.63 -18.87 -24.51
C ARG A 150 -15.35 -20.34 -24.84
N ALA A 151 -14.34 -20.95 -24.21
CA ALA A 151 -14.00 -22.36 -24.38
C ALA A 151 -15.17 -23.26 -23.93
N LYS A 152 -15.74 -22.99 -22.75
CA LYS A 152 -16.91 -23.70 -22.26
C LYS A 152 -18.12 -23.56 -23.19
N ALA A 153 -18.39 -22.34 -23.67
CA ALA A 153 -19.47 -22.08 -24.62
C ALA A 153 -19.29 -22.82 -25.95
N ALA A 154 -18.04 -23.07 -26.37
CA ALA A 154 -17.69 -23.90 -27.52
C ALA A 154 -17.70 -25.41 -27.23
N GLY A 155 -18.16 -25.84 -26.05
CA GLY A 155 -18.25 -27.25 -25.65
C GLY A 155 -16.91 -27.88 -25.25
N LYS A 156 -15.86 -27.09 -25.00
CA LYS A 156 -14.55 -27.60 -24.57
C LYS A 156 -14.60 -28.11 -23.14
N ARG A 157 -13.94 -29.23 -22.88
CA ARG A 157 -13.82 -29.83 -21.56
C ARG A 157 -12.58 -29.30 -20.84
N ILE A 158 -12.79 -28.56 -19.77
CA ILE A 158 -11.75 -27.85 -19.02
C ILE A 158 -11.58 -28.49 -17.64
N ILE A 159 -10.36 -28.90 -17.31
CA ILE A 159 -9.97 -29.47 -16.01
C ILE A 159 -9.04 -28.50 -15.28
N PHE A 160 -9.20 -28.34 -13.97
CA PHE A 160 -8.40 -27.42 -13.16
C PHE A 160 -7.88 -28.06 -11.86
N TYR A 161 -6.59 -27.89 -11.55
CA TYR A 161 -6.02 -28.25 -10.24
C TYR A 161 -5.08 -27.14 -9.76
N GLY A 162 -5.24 -26.68 -8.52
CA GLY A 162 -4.39 -25.61 -7.96
C GLY A 162 -5.19 -24.58 -7.18
N ASP A 163 -4.66 -23.36 -7.07
CA ASP A 163 -5.25 -22.28 -6.25
C ASP A 163 -6.77 -22.11 -6.42
N GLU A 164 -7.50 -22.19 -5.31
CA GLU A 164 -8.96 -22.05 -5.25
C GLU A 164 -9.49 -20.72 -5.82
N THR A 165 -8.63 -19.71 -5.96
CA THR A 165 -8.93 -18.46 -6.69
C THR A 165 -9.55 -18.71 -8.05
N TRP A 166 -9.10 -19.72 -8.81
CA TRP A 166 -9.69 -20.07 -10.10
C TRP A 166 -11.13 -20.56 -9.98
N VAL A 167 -11.43 -21.38 -8.98
CA VAL A 167 -12.79 -21.91 -8.74
C VAL A 167 -13.75 -20.77 -8.38
N LYS A 168 -13.25 -19.79 -7.62
CA LYS A 168 -13.96 -18.57 -7.22
C LYS A 168 -14.22 -17.63 -8.41
N LEU A 169 -13.22 -17.43 -9.27
CA LEU A 169 -13.32 -16.59 -10.47
C LEU A 169 -14.22 -17.21 -11.55
N PHE A 170 -14.14 -18.53 -11.76
CA PHE A 170 -14.81 -19.26 -12.84
C PHE A 170 -15.78 -20.34 -12.32
N PRO A 171 -16.79 -19.99 -11.50
CA PRO A 171 -17.69 -20.98 -10.92
C PRO A 171 -18.42 -21.76 -12.03
N LYS A 172 -18.51 -23.08 -11.85
CA LYS A 172 -19.15 -24.03 -12.79
C LYS A 172 -18.48 -24.14 -14.17
N HIS A 173 -17.28 -23.62 -14.40
CA HIS A 173 -16.62 -23.72 -15.71
C HIS A 173 -15.84 -25.01 -15.92
N PHE A 174 -15.34 -25.61 -14.83
CA PHE A 174 -14.54 -26.82 -14.87
C PHE A 174 -15.42 -28.07 -14.78
N VAL A 175 -15.13 -29.08 -15.61
CA VAL A 175 -15.83 -30.38 -15.54
C VAL A 175 -15.32 -31.24 -14.39
N GLU A 176 -14.07 -31.04 -14.01
CA GLU A 176 -13.36 -31.69 -12.91
C GLU A 176 -12.39 -30.67 -12.35
N TYR A 177 -12.41 -30.48 -11.03
CA TYR A 177 -11.51 -29.55 -10.38
C TYR A 177 -11.17 -29.94 -8.95
N ASP A 178 -10.00 -29.52 -8.49
CA ASP A 178 -9.59 -29.60 -7.10
C ASP A 178 -8.85 -28.32 -6.70
N GLY A 179 -9.39 -27.60 -5.72
CA GLY A 179 -8.90 -26.31 -5.27
C GLY A 179 -7.96 -26.47 -4.08
N THR A 180 -6.77 -25.88 -4.15
CA THR A 180 -5.82 -25.81 -3.04
C THR A 180 -5.90 -24.45 -2.37
N THR A 181 -5.93 -24.45 -1.05
CA THR A 181 -6.03 -23.21 -0.27
C THR A 181 -4.67 -22.52 -0.20
N SER A 182 -4.57 -21.32 -0.78
CA SER A 182 -3.36 -20.47 -0.82
C SER A 182 -3.08 -19.71 0.48
N PHE A 183 -3.92 -19.86 1.52
CA PHE A 183 -3.83 -19.02 2.73
C PHE A 183 -2.70 -19.41 3.70
N PHE A 184 -2.19 -20.64 3.62
CA PHE A 184 -1.12 -21.11 4.51
C PHE A 184 0.23 -20.96 3.83
N VAL A 185 0.80 -19.76 3.89
CA VAL A 185 2.12 -19.46 3.30
C VAL A 185 3.21 -20.41 3.80
N SER A 186 3.12 -20.88 5.05
CA SER A 186 4.06 -21.86 5.62
C SER A 186 4.04 -23.23 4.94
N ASP A 187 2.99 -23.55 4.20
CA ASP A 187 2.85 -24.78 3.43
C ASP A 187 3.22 -24.54 1.95
N TYR A 188 4.44 -24.89 1.57
CA TYR A 188 4.94 -24.82 0.20
C TYR A 188 5.16 -26.20 -0.44
N THR A 189 4.66 -27.27 0.19
CA THR A 189 4.86 -28.66 -0.28
C THR A 189 3.52 -29.36 -0.49
N GLU A 190 2.65 -29.39 0.53
CA GLU A 190 1.34 -30.04 0.43
C GLU A 190 0.46 -29.31 -0.61
N VAL A 191 0.55 -27.97 -0.70
CA VAL A 191 -0.13 -27.20 -1.76
C VAL A 191 0.20 -27.67 -3.18
N ASP A 192 1.46 -28.01 -3.47
CA ASP A 192 1.89 -28.43 -4.80
C ASP A 192 1.69 -29.95 -5.01
N ASP A 193 1.82 -30.76 -3.96
CA ASP A 193 1.48 -32.20 -3.98
C ASP A 193 0.00 -32.41 -4.28
N ASN A 194 -0.85 -31.52 -3.76
CA ASN A 194 -2.30 -31.53 -4.01
C ASN A 194 -2.66 -31.31 -5.48
N VAL A 195 -1.81 -30.60 -6.23
CA VAL A 195 -1.92 -30.46 -7.68
C VAL A 195 -1.32 -31.67 -8.39
N THR A 196 -0.10 -32.05 -8.01
CA THR A 196 0.71 -33.07 -8.69
C THR A 196 0.08 -34.47 -8.63
N ARG A 197 -0.61 -34.82 -7.53
CA ARG A 197 -1.25 -36.14 -7.35
C ARG A 197 -2.27 -36.51 -8.44
N HIS A 198 -2.89 -35.51 -9.08
CA HIS A 198 -3.90 -35.72 -10.12
C HIS A 198 -3.29 -35.94 -11.50
N LEU A 199 -2.02 -35.55 -11.66
CA LEU A 199 -1.39 -35.41 -12.97
C LEU A 199 -1.25 -36.74 -13.71
N ASP A 200 -0.87 -37.82 -13.02
CA ASP A 200 -0.75 -39.16 -13.63
C ASP A 200 -2.08 -39.71 -14.17
N LYS A 201 -3.17 -39.41 -13.48
CA LYS A 201 -4.51 -39.86 -13.86
C LYS A 201 -5.03 -39.06 -15.05
N VAL A 202 -4.87 -37.72 -15.02
CA VAL A 202 -5.42 -36.85 -16.06
C VAL A 202 -4.65 -36.95 -17.38
N LEU A 203 -3.33 -37.10 -17.34
CA LEU A 203 -2.49 -37.20 -18.54
C LEU A 203 -2.72 -38.51 -19.31
N LYS A 204 -3.14 -39.58 -18.64
CA LYS A 204 -3.53 -40.85 -19.29
C LYS A 204 -4.90 -40.79 -19.97
N ARG A 205 -5.71 -39.80 -19.64
CA ARG A 205 -7.07 -39.64 -20.16
C ARG A 205 -7.08 -38.78 -21.42
N ARG A 206 -8.01 -39.10 -22.32
CA ARG A 206 -8.24 -38.36 -23.58
C ARG A 206 -9.48 -37.48 -23.56
N ASP A 207 -10.18 -37.41 -22.44
CA ASP A 207 -11.51 -36.83 -22.32
C ASP A 207 -11.49 -35.35 -21.90
N TRP A 208 -10.47 -34.59 -22.31
CA TRP A 208 -10.30 -33.17 -21.97
C TRP A 208 -9.61 -32.40 -23.11
N ASP A 209 -9.92 -31.11 -23.22
CA ASP A 209 -9.33 -30.19 -24.21
C ASP A 209 -8.34 -29.20 -23.56
N VAL A 210 -8.64 -28.75 -22.33
CA VAL A 210 -7.83 -27.77 -21.60
C VAL A 210 -7.55 -28.27 -20.19
N LEU A 211 -6.29 -28.27 -19.79
CA LEU A 211 -5.83 -28.57 -18.43
C LEU A 211 -5.13 -27.35 -17.85
N ILE A 212 -5.58 -26.89 -16.70
CA ILE A 212 -4.98 -25.74 -16.00
C ILE A 212 -4.42 -26.25 -14.67
N LEU A 213 -3.15 -25.97 -14.43
CA LEU A 213 -2.42 -26.30 -13.22
C LEU A 213 -1.88 -25.00 -12.62
N HIS A 214 -2.15 -24.74 -11.34
CA HIS A 214 -1.62 -23.57 -10.65
C HIS A 214 -0.87 -23.96 -9.38
N TYR A 215 0.46 -23.81 -9.41
CA TYR A 215 1.38 -24.15 -8.32
C TYR A 215 1.71 -22.90 -7.48
N LEU A 216 1.62 -23.02 -6.16
CA LEU A 216 1.73 -21.92 -5.20
C LEU A 216 3.04 -21.95 -4.40
N GLY A 217 3.69 -23.12 -4.32
CA GLY A 217 4.81 -23.33 -3.40
C GLY A 217 6.01 -22.40 -3.63
N LEU A 218 6.20 -21.90 -4.86
CA LEU A 218 7.29 -20.96 -5.16
C LEU A 218 7.06 -19.58 -4.52
N ASP A 219 5.86 -19.00 -4.67
CA ASP A 219 5.46 -17.74 -4.02
C ASP A 219 5.51 -17.85 -2.50
N HIS A 220 5.00 -18.96 -1.95
CA HIS A 220 5.03 -19.24 -0.52
C HIS A 220 6.46 -19.24 0.05
N ILE A 221 7.44 -19.85 -0.65
CA ILE A 221 8.85 -19.80 -0.27
C ILE A 221 9.39 -18.35 -0.34
N GLY A 222 8.97 -17.60 -1.36
CA GLY A 222 9.26 -16.18 -1.54
C GLY A 222 8.87 -15.36 -0.31
N HIS A 223 7.62 -15.43 0.13
CA HIS A 223 7.14 -14.67 1.30
C HIS A 223 7.85 -15.01 2.62
N ILE A 224 8.21 -16.29 2.80
CA ILE A 224 8.89 -16.76 4.03
C ILE A 224 10.35 -16.34 4.06
N SER A 225 11.06 -16.52 2.94
CA SER A 225 12.54 -16.56 2.93
C SER A 225 13.20 -15.82 1.78
N GLY A 226 12.42 -15.19 0.91
CA GLY A 226 12.88 -14.42 -0.24
C GLY A 226 13.35 -15.26 -1.43
N PRO A 227 13.63 -14.62 -2.58
CA PRO A 227 13.98 -15.27 -3.84
C PRO A 227 15.36 -15.95 -3.84
N ASN A 228 16.21 -15.66 -2.85
CA ASN A 228 17.58 -16.21 -2.75
C ASN A 228 17.69 -17.38 -1.75
N SER A 229 16.56 -17.82 -1.19
CA SER A 229 16.49 -18.97 -0.29
C SER A 229 16.99 -20.25 -0.97
N PRO A 230 17.71 -21.14 -0.24
CA PRO A 230 18.14 -22.44 -0.77
C PRO A 230 16.96 -23.34 -1.14
N LEU A 231 15.74 -23.05 -0.62
CA LEU A 231 14.51 -23.77 -0.96
C LEU A 231 14.04 -23.48 -2.39
N ILE A 232 14.30 -22.28 -2.92
CA ILE A 232 13.91 -21.89 -4.30
C ILE A 232 14.50 -22.87 -5.31
N GLY A 233 15.78 -23.21 -5.18
CA GLY A 233 16.44 -24.14 -6.10
C GLY A 233 15.78 -25.53 -6.11
N ARG A 234 15.41 -26.06 -4.95
CA ARG A 234 14.70 -27.36 -4.86
C ARG A 234 13.33 -27.29 -5.50
N LYS A 235 12.58 -26.22 -5.24
CA LYS A 235 11.24 -26.01 -5.80
C LYS A 235 11.29 -25.83 -7.32
N LEU A 236 12.27 -25.09 -7.86
CA LEU A 236 12.46 -24.98 -9.31
C LEU A 236 12.76 -26.33 -9.97
N SER A 237 13.56 -27.21 -9.33
CA SER A 237 13.81 -28.57 -9.84
C SER A 237 12.58 -29.48 -9.81
N GLU A 238 11.72 -29.32 -8.81
CA GLU A 238 10.41 -29.97 -8.77
C GLU A 238 9.55 -29.53 -9.95
N MET A 239 9.44 -28.21 -10.18
CA MET A 239 8.67 -27.66 -11.30
C MET A 239 9.22 -28.07 -12.67
N ASP A 240 10.55 -28.14 -12.82
CA ASP A 240 11.19 -28.65 -14.05
C ASP A 240 10.82 -30.12 -14.33
N SER A 241 10.77 -30.94 -13.27
CA SER A 241 10.38 -32.35 -13.35
C SER A 241 8.91 -32.52 -13.74
N VAL A 242 8.02 -31.70 -13.17
CA VAL A 242 6.59 -31.65 -13.53
C VAL A 242 6.41 -31.23 -14.98
N LEU A 243 7.10 -30.17 -15.43
CA LEU A 243 7.06 -29.70 -16.81
C LEU A 243 7.53 -30.80 -17.79
N MET A 244 8.63 -31.49 -17.46
CA MET A 244 9.14 -32.60 -18.24
C MET A 244 8.11 -33.74 -18.37
N LYS A 245 7.44 -34.09 -17.27
CA LYS A 245 6.40 -35.12 -17.25
C LYS A 245 5.22 -34.77 -18.15
N ILE A 246 4.74 -33.53 -18.08
CA ILE A 246 3.64 -33.05 -18.94
C ILE A 246 4.06 -33.09 -20.40
N HIS A 247 5.20 -32.48 -20.73
CA HIS A 247 5.66 -32.35 -22.11
C HIS A 247 5.89 -33.72 -22.76
N THR A 248 6.54 -34.65 -22.06
CA THR A 248 6.76 -36.02 -22.57
C THR A 248 5.47 -36.80 -22.78
N SER A 249 4.49 -36.63 -21.88
CA SER A 249 3.16 -37.23 -22.04
C SER A 249 2.43 -36.69 -23.28
N LEU A 250 2.44 -35.36 -23.48
CA LEU A 250 1.80 -34.74 -24.64
C LEU A 250 2.44 -35.21 -25.96
N LEU A 251 3.77 -35.29 -26.03
CA LEU A 251 4.49 -35.81 -27.20
C LEU A 251 4.18 -37.29 -27.49
N SER A 252 3.91 -38.08 -26.44
CA SER A 252 3.55 -39.50 -26.62
C SER A 252 2.15 -39.66 -27.23
N GLU A 253 1.20 -38.79 -26.86
CA GLU A 253 -0.17 -38.80 -27.38
C GLU A 253 -0.27 -38.24 -28.81
N GLU A 254 0.58 -37.26 -29.18
CA GLU A 254 0.59 -36.66 -30.51
C GLU A 254 0.81 -37.65 -31.65
N ARG A 255 1.38 -38.83 -31.37
CA ARG A 255 1.54 -39.90 -32.36
C ARG A 255 0.20 -40.41 -32.91
N GLU A 256 -0.90 -40.13 -32.22
CA GLU A 256 -2.24 -40.59 -32.55
C GLU A 256 -3.23 -39.46 -32.89
N THR A 257 -2.81 -38.18 -32.78
CA THR A 257 -3.67 -37.01 -33.04
C THR A 257 -3.24 -36.25 -34.30
N LEU A 258 -4.20 -35.69 -35.03
CA LEU A 258 -3.94 -34.93 -36.26
C LEU A 258 -3.38 -33.52 -36.00
N LEU A 259 -3.66 -32.96 -34.82
CA LEU A 259 -3.20 -31.62 -34.41
C LEU A 259 -2.23 -31.73 -33.23
N PRO A 260 -1.19 -30.88 -33.19
CA PRO A 260 -0.23 -30.83 -32.09
C PRO A 260 -0.88 -30.29 -30.81
N ASN A 261 -0.21 -30.50 -29.68
CA ASN A 261 -0.58 -29.97 -28.37
C ASN A 261 0.21 -28.70 -28.06
N LEU A 262 -0.32 -27.87 -27.16
CA LEU A 262 0.37 -26.70 -26.63
C LEU A 262 0.54 -26.82 -25.11
N LEU A 263 1.76 -26.67 -24.63
CA LEU A 263 2.08 -26.46 -23.22
C LEU A 263 2.53 -25.01 -23.00
N VAL A 264 1.83 -24.31 -22.12
CA VAL A 264 2.13 -22.95 -21.69
C VAL A 264 2.70 -23.02 -20.28
N LEU A 265 3.95 -22.64 -20.10
CA LEU A 265 4.54 -22.34 -18.79
C LEU A 265 4.51 -20.83 -18.60
N CYS A 266 3.89 -20.32 -17.54
CA CYS A 266 3.94 -18.90 -17.23
C CYS A 266 3.95 -18.61 -15.72
N GLY A 267 4.39 -17.40 -15.38
CA GLY A 267 4.10 -16.76 -14.09
C GLY A 267 2.92 -15.79 -14.18
N ASP A 268 2.27 -15.56 -13.05
CA ASP A 268 1.24 -14.53 -12.90
C ASP A 268 1.87 -13.17 -12.50
N HIS A 269 2.81 -13.18 -11.56
CA HIS A 269 3.72 -12.08 -11.21
C HIS A 269 5.12 -12.62 -10.85
N GLY A 270 6.04 -11.72 -10.54
CA GLY A 270 7.33 -12.04 -9.91
C GLY A 270 7.32 -11.72 -8.42
N MET A 271 8.50 -11.47 -7.84
CA MET A 271 8.64 -11.09 -6.42
C MET A 271 9.86 -10.19 -6.20
N SER A 272 9.74 -9.25 -5.27
CA SER A 272 10.85 -8.40 -4.82
C SER A 272 11.94 -9.20 -4.11
N GLU A 273 13.11 -8.59 -3.90
CA GLU A 273 14.21 -9.21 -3.14
C GLU A 273 13.83 -9.49 -1.67
N ALA A 274 12.83 -8.80 -1.11
CA ALA A 274 12.30 -9.07 0.22
C ALA A 274 11.27 -10.21 0.25
N GLY A 275 10.89 -10.77 -0.91
CA GLY A 275 9.89 -11.81 -1.03
C GLY A 275 8.43 -11.32 -1.07
N GLY A 276 8.20 -10.00 -1.07
CA GLY A 276 6.88 -9.41 -1.28
C GLY A 276 6.57 -9.12 -2.75
N HIS A 277 5.31 -8.90 -3.08
CA HIS A 277 4.84 -8.53 -4.42
C HIS A 277 3.62 -7.58 -4.33
N GLY A 278 3.13 -7.07 -5.46
CA GLY A 278 1.99 -6.14 -5.55
C GLY A 278 2.35 -4.73 -6.00
N ALA A 279 3.64 -4.42 -6.14
CA ALA A 279 4.17 -3.15 -6.63
C ALA A 279 4.71 -3.26 -8.08
N SER A 280 5.59 -2.34 -8.47
CA SER A 280 6.03 -2.13 -9.85
C SER A 280 7.53 -2.28 -10.06
N SER A 281 8.24 -2.97 -9.16
CA SER A 281 9.66 -3.28 -9.38
C SER A 281 9.82 -4.20 -10.59
N VAL A 282 11.01 -4.17 -11.20
CA VAL A 282 11.29 -4.98 -12.40
C VAL A 282 11.14 -6.47 -12.09
N GLU A 283 11.57 -6.87 -10.90
CA GLU A 283 11.53 -8.25 -10.41
C GLU A 283 10.11 -8.72 -10.08
N GLU A 284 9.18 -7.82 -9.76
CA GLU A 284 7.76 -8.13 -9.56
C GLU A 284 6.98 -8.19 -10.88
N VAL A 285 7.36 -7.35 -11.85
CA VAL A 285 6.63 -7.18 -13.11
C VAL A 285 7.09 -8.17 -14.18
N ASN A 286 8.37 -8.54 -14.22
CA ASN A 286 8.90 -9.45 -15.24
C ASN A 286 8.71 -10.91 -14.83
N THR A 287 7.95 -11.64 -15.66
CA THR A 287 7.69 -13.07 -15.47
C THR A 287 8.15 -13.88 -16.66
N ALA A 288 8.47 -15.16 -16.43
CA ALA A 288 8.75 -16.08 -17.53
C ALA A 288 7.45 -16.51 -18.23
N MET A 289 7.45 -16.52 -19.57
CA MET A 289 6.40 -17.17 -20.38
C MET A 289 7.03 -18.00 -21.50
N ILE A 290 6.73 -19.29 -21.54
CA ILE A 290 7.26 -20.24 -22.52
C ILE A 290 6.10 -21.01 -23.15
N LEU A 291 6.04 -21.00 -24.48
CA LEU A 291 5.10 -21.77 -25.29
C LEU A 291 5.86 -22.95 -25.92
N ILE A 292 5.41 -24.17 -25.66
CA ILE A 292 6.06 -25.40 -26.09
C ILE A 292 5.08 -26.21 -26.94
N SER A 293 5.48 -26.58 -28.16
CA SER A 293 4.69 -27.40 -29.07
C SER A 293 5.58 -28.04 -30.12
N SER A 294 5.25 -29.25 -30.57
CA SER A 294 5.92 -29.89 -31.70
C SER A 294 5.70 -29.15 -33.03
N ALA A 295 4.71 -28.25 -33.09
CA ALA A 295 4.45 -27.37 -34.22
C ALA A 295 5.54 -26.32 -34.45
N PHE A 296 6.37 -26.02 -33.44
CA PHE A 296 7.36 -24.96 -33.49
C PHE A 296 8.70 -25.47 -34.01
N GLU A 297 9.40 -24.62 -34.77
CA GLU A 297 10.74 -24.91 -35.26
C GLU A 297 11.72 -25.03 -34.08
N ARG A 298 12.63 -26.02 -34.17
CA ARG A 298 13.71 -26.16 -33.19
C ARG A 298 14.73 -25.06 -33.40
N LYS A 299 15.15 -24.43 -32.30
CA LYS A 299 16.16 -23.38 -32.35
C LYS A 299 17.54 -23.98 -32.68
N PRO A 300 18.36 -23.30 -33.49
CA PRO A 300 19.71 -23.76 -33.84
C PRO A 300 20.71 -23.70 -32.65
N GLY A 301 20.29 -23.22 -31.48
CA GLY A 301 21.14 -22.98 -30.30
C GLY A 301 21.90 -21.66 -30.43
N ASP A 302 21.56 -20.67 -29.60
CA ASP A 302 22.33 -19.43 -29.25
C ASP A 302 21.42 -18.27 -28.77
N VAL A 303 20.09 -18.41 -28.83
CA VAL A 303 19.19 -17.30 -28.48
C VAL A 303 18.89 -17.28 -26.98
N ARG A 304 19.73 -16.58 -26.21
CA ARG A 304 19.51 -16.33 -24.77
C ARG A 304 18.62 -15.15 -24.43
N ARG A 305 18.21 -14.34 -25.41
CA ARG A 305 17.42 -13.13 -25.15
C ARG A 305 15.95 -13.36 -25.50
N PRO A 306 15.10 -13.74 -24.53
CA PRO A 306 13.66 -13.77 -24.72
C PRO A 306 13.13 -12.40 -25.17
N LYS A 307 12.10 -12.40 -26.01
CA LYS A 307 11.43 -11.16 -26.43
C LYS A 307 10.48 -10.71 -25.32
N TYR A 308 10.25 -9.39 -25.22
CA TYR A 308 9.26 -8.84 -24.29
C TYR A 308 7.87 -8.86 -24.92
N ILE A 309 6.88 -9.30 -24.14
CA ILE A 309 5.45 -9.29 -24.48
C ILE A 309 4.63 -8.82 -23.28
N GLN A 310 3.36 -8.49 -23.50
CA GLN A 310 2.43 -8.21 -22.41
C GLN A 310 1.77 -9.51 -21.96
N GLN A 311 1.52 -9.66 -20.65
CA GLN A 311 0.77 -10.82 -20.15
C GLN A 311 -0.63 -10.95 -20.79
N THR A 312 -1.25 -9.83 -21.15
CA THR A 312 -2.55 -9.75 -21.83
C THR A 312 -2.55 -10.37 -23.24
N ASP A 313 -1.38 -10.52 -23.87
CA ASP A 313 -1.24 -11.10 -25.22
C ASP A 313 -1.60 -12.60 -25.26
N LEU A 314 -1.55 -13.28 -24.10
CA LEU A 314 -1.86 -14.69 -23.99
C LEU A 314 -3.33 -14.98 -24.33
N ALA A 315 -4.28 -14.14 -23.89
CA ALA A 315 -5.71 -14.37 -24.10
C ALA A 315 -6.09 -14.42 -25.59
N ALA A 316 -5.59 -13.46 -26.38
CA ALA A 316 -5.81 -13.43 -27.83
C ALA A 316 -5.17 -14.64 -28.52
N THR A 317 -3.98 -15.03 -28.07
CA THR A 317 -3.23 -16.17 -28.61
C THR A 317 -3.91 -17.51 -28.32
N LEU A 318 -4.38 -17.73 -27.08
CA LEU A 318 -5.13 -18.94 -26.69
C LEU A 318 -6.46 -19.04 -27.43
N SER A 319 -7.16 -17.91 -27.61
CA SER A 319 -8.43 -17.89 -28.36
C SER A 319 -8.22 -18.39 -29.78
N ILE A 320 -7.23 -17.85 -30.50
CA ILE A 320 -6.88 -18.31 -31.85
C ILE A 320 -6.40 -19.77 -31.84
N GLY A 321 -5.56 -20.14 -30.88
CA GLY A 321 -5.04 -21.51 -30.74
C GLY A 321 -6.13 -22.57 -30.57
N LEU A 322 -7.21 -22.24 -29.86
CA LEU A 322 -8.35 -23.13 -29.60
C LEU A 322 -9.50 -22.97 -30.61
N GLY A 323 -9.38 -22.09 -31.61
CA GLY A 323 -10.44 -21.83 -32.59
C GLY A 323 -11.64 -21.08 -32.01
N LEU A 324 -11.41 -20.22 -31.02
CA LEU A 324 -12.42 -19.45 -30.28
C LEU A 324 -12.43 -17.97 -30.71
N PRO A 325 -13.56 -17.26 -30.54
CA PRO A 325 -13.57 -15.80 -30.61
C PRO A 325 -12.66 -15.18 -29.53
N ILE A 326 -11.90 -14.14 -29.89
CA ILE A 326 -11.10 -13.36 -28.94
C ILE A 326 -12.05 -12.61 -27.99
N PRO A 327 -11.80 -12.60 -26.66
CA PRO A 327 -12.61 -11.86 -25.70
C PRO A 327 -12.81 -10.40 -26.09
N LYS A 328 -14.02 -9.88 -25.93
CA LYS A 328 -14.40 -8.53 -26.40
C LYS A 328 -13.54 -7.43 -25.78
N SER A 329 -13.20 -7.56 -24.50
CA SER A 329 -12.40 -6.61 -23.72
C SER A 329 -10.89 -6.80 -23.86
N SER A 330 -10.42 -7.78 -24.65
CA SER A 330 -8.99 -8.04 -24.81
C SER A 330 -8.30 -6.88 -25.50
N ILE A 331 -7.21 -6.39 -24.92
CA ILE A 331 -6.27 -5.46 -25.56
C ILE A 331 -5.01 -6.17 -26.08
N GLY A 332 -4.94 -7.48 -25.88
CA GLY A 332 -3.79 -8.31 -26.21
C GLY A 332 -3.54 -8.44 -27.71
N ASN A 333 -2.27 -8.44 -28.07
CA ASN A 333 -1.79 -8.73 -29.41
C ASN A 333 -1.57 -10.24 -29.57
N LEU A 334 -1.88 -10.79 -30.74
CA LEU A 334 -1.51 -12.15 -31.09
C LEU A 334 0.03 -12.31 -31.02
N ILE A 335 0.49 -13.30 -30.26
CA ILE A 335 1.90 -13.70 -30.22
C ILE A 335 2.24 -14.38 -31.56
N PHE A 336 2.63 -13.55 -32.53
CA PHE A 336 2.81 -13.95 -33.93
C PHE A 336 3.67 -15.19 -34.16
N PRO A 337 4.79 -15.44 -33.43
CA PRO A 337 5.57 -16.67 -33.59
C PRO A 337 4.74 -17.97 -33.54
N VAL A 338 3.63 -18.00 -32.79
CA VAL A 338 2.74 -19.16 -32.69
C VAL A 338 2.10 -19.55 -34.02
N VAL A 339 1.89 -18.59 -34.93
CA VAL A 339 1.26 -18.80 -36.24
C VAL A 339 2.24 -18.64 -37.41
N GLU A 340 3.52 -18.37 -37.15
CA GLU A 340 4.51 -18.03 -38.18
C GLU A 340 4.76 -19.18 -39.17
N GLY A 341 4.64 -20.43 -38.72
CA GLY A 341 4.77 -21.62 -39.57
C GLY A 341 3.52 -21.96 -40.41
N LYS A 342 2.42 -21.22 -40.28
CA LYS A 342 1.17 -21.47 -41.03
C LYS A 342 1.22 -20.85 -42.43
N PRO A 343 0.38 -21.29 -43.38
CA PRO A 343 0.27 -20.65 -44.69
C PRO A 343 -0.05 -19.16 -44.57
N MET A 344 0.47 -18.34 -45.51
CA MET A 344 0.32 -16.88 -45.47
C MET A 344 -1.15 -16.43 -45.32
N ARG A 345 -2.09 -17.10 -46.00
CA ARG A 345 -3.53 -16.79 -45.88
C ARG A 345 -4.03 -16.91 -44.44
N GLU A 346 -3.64 -17.97 -43.75
CA GLU A 346 -4.04 -18.19 -42.36
C GLU A 346 -3.41 -17.14 -41.45
N GLN A 347 -2.12 -16.85 -41.63
CA GLN A 347 -1.42 -15.79 -40.89
C GLN A 347 -2.16 -14.45 -41.00
N LEU A 348 -2.48 -14.03 -42.22
CA LEU A 348 -3.19 -12.77 -42.48
C LEU A 348 -4.61 -12.78 -41.89
N ARG A 349 -5.30 -13.93 -41.92
CA ARG A 349 -6.62 -14.06 -41.29
C ARG A 349 -6.57 -13.92 -39.77
N PHE A 350 -5.63 -14.59 -39.11
CA PHE A 350 -5.48 -14.52 -37.65
C PHE A 350 -5.18 -13.10 -37.20
N LEU A 351 -4.25 -12.43 -37.88
CA LEU A 351 -3.92 -11.03 -37.64
C LEU A 351 -5.15 -10.13 -37.86
N HIS A 352 -5.86 -10.31 -38.97
CA HIS A 352 -7.09 -9.57 -39.26
C HIS A 352 -8.14 -9.70 -38.16
N LEU A 353 -8.41 -10.91 -37.66
CA LEU A 353 -9.41 -11.13 -36.61
C LEU A 353 -9.06 -10.39 -35.31
N ASN A 354 -7.80 -10.44 -34.90
CA ASN A 354 -7.34 -9.69 -33.72
C ASN A 354 -7.39 -8.18 -33.96
N THR A 355 -7.01 -7.68 -35.14
CA THR A 355 -7.07 -6.24 -35.44
C THR A 355 -8.52 -5.73 -35.52
N VAL A 356 -9.45 -6.53 -36.05
CA VAL A 356 -10.88 -6.18 -36.05
C VAL A 356 -11.40 -6.06 -34.62
N GLN A 357 -11.10 -7.03 -33.75
CA GLN A 357 -11.52 -6.98 -32.35
C GLN A 357 -11.00 -5.72 -31.64
N LEU A 358 -9.69 -5.42 -31.75
CA LEU A 358 -9.13 -4.19 -31.18
C LEU A 358 -9.74 -2.92 -31.79
N SER A 359 -10.04 -2.92 -33.09
CA SER A 359 -10.67 -1.78 -33.77
C SER A 359 -12.10 -1.54 -33.30
N LYS A 360 -12.86 -2.60 -32.98
CA LYS A 360 -14.20 -2.51 -32.39
C LYS A 360 -14.10 -1.93 -30.98
N LEU A 361 -13.18 -2.46 -30.17
CA LEU A 361 -12.93 -1.97 -28.82
C LEU A 361 -12.54 -0.48 -28.80
N LEU A 362 -11.71 -0.05 -29.77
CA LEU A 362 -11.35 1.36 -29.96
C LEU A 362 -12.56 2.22 -30.36
N GLN A 363 -13.42 1.75 -31.27
CA GLN A 363 -14.63 2.49 -31.66
C GLN A 363 -15.59 2.71 -30.49
N GLU A 364 -15.66 1.74 -29.59
CA GLU A 364 -16.54 1.80 -28.40
C GLU A 364 -16.02 2.76 -27.33
N ASN A 365 -14.69 2.91 -27.20
CA ASN A 365 -14.08 3.66 -26.11
C ASN A 365 -13.51 5.03 -26.55
N VAL A 366 -13.33 5.28 -27.84
CA VAL A 366 -12.70 6.52 -28.36
C VAL A 366 -13.66 7.29 -29.28
N PRO A 367 -14.22 8.43 -28.84
CA PRO A 367 -15.11 9.23 -29.69
C PRO A 367 -14.48 9.68 -31.03
N SER A 368 -13.17 9.96 -31.03
CA SER A 368 -12.40 10.37 -32.20
C SER A 368 -11.56 9.25 -32.82
N TYR A 369 -11.95 7.98 -32.69
CA TYR A 369 -11.19 6.81 -33.15
C TYR A 369 -10.68 6.89 -34.60
N LYS A 370 -11.41 7.60 -35.48
CA LYS A 370 -11.04 7.73 -36.91
C LYS A 370 -9.72 8.45 -37.14
N LYS A 371 -9.28 9.28 -36.18
CA LYS A 371 -8.01 10.04 -36.24
C LYS A 371 -6.84 9.26 -35.60
N GLU A 372 -7.11 8.10 -34.99
CA GLU A 372 -6.07 7.31 -34.35
C GLU A 372 -5.20 6.63 -35.43
N PRO A 373 -3.86 6.73 -35.34
CA PRO A 373 -2.96 6.19 -36.36
C PRO A 373 -3.12 4.67 -36.51
N GLY A 374 -3.40 3.95 -35.43
CA GLY A 374 -3.64 2.50 -35.48
C GLY A 374 -4.90 2.13 -36.27
N PHE A 375 -5.94 2.97 -36.24
CA PHE A 375 -7.17 2.73 -36.99
C PHE A 375 -6.97 2.99 -38.49
N GLU A 376 -6.25 4.05 -38.86
CA GLU A 376 -5.88 4.33 -40.25
C GLU A 376 -5.04 3.19 -40.84
N GLN A 377 -4.01 2.76 -40.11
CA GLN A 377 -3.18 1.62 -40.50
C GLN A 377 -4.00 0.33 -40.67
N PHE A 378 -4.96 0.07 -39.78
CA PHE A 378 -5.87 -1.06 -39.92
C PHE A 378 -6.69 -0.99 -41.22
N LYS A 379 -7.29 0.15 -41.56
CA LYS A 379 -8.08 0.29 -42.80
C LYS A 379 -7.23 0.14 -44.06
N VAL A 380 -5.96 0.59 -44.02
CA VAL A 380 -5.01 0.35 -45.12
C VAL A 380 -4.68 -1.13 -45.22
N SER A 381 -4.39 -1.79 -44.09
CA SER A 381 -4.07 -3.22 -44.02
C SER A 381 -5.22 -4.08 -44.56
N GLU A 382 -6.46 -3.77 -44.17
CA GLU A 382 -7.67 -4.45 -44.62
C GLU A 382 -7.88 -4.36 -46.15
N ARG A 383 -7.63 -3.18 -46.74
CA ARG A 383 -7.69 -3.00 -48.20
C ARG A 383 -6.61 -3.81 -48.91
N LEU A 384 -5.37 -3.77 -48.42
CA LEU A 384 -4.27 -4.55 -49.01
C LEU A 384 -4.49 -6.05 -48.86
N HIS A 385 -5.08 -6.50 -47.74
CA HIS A 385 -5.46 -7.89 -47.53
C HIS A 385 -6.53 -8.32 -48.54
N GLY A 386 -7.57 -7.51 -48.77
CA GLY A 386 -8.58 -7.81 -49.80
C GLY A 386 -7.97 -7.92 -51.21
N ASN A 387 -7.00 -7.06 -51.54
CA ASN A 387 -6.26 -7.16 -52.80
C ASN A 387 -5.39 -8.43 -52.87
N TRP A 388 -4.77 -8.82 -51.76
CA TRP A 388 -3.99 -10.05 -51.65
C TRP A 388 -4.88 -11.28 -51.85
N VAL A 389 -6.07 -11.33 -51.23
CA VAL A 389 -7.05 -12.41 -51.40
C VAL A 389 -7.50 -12.50 -52.87
N ARG A 390 -7.77 -11.37 -53.52
CA ARG A 390 -8.12 -11.36 -54.95
C ARG A 390 -7.01 -11.97 -55.81
N LEU A 391 -5.77 -11.52 -55.64
CA LEU A 391 -4.61 -12.06 -56.38
C LEU A 391 -4.33 -13.53 -56.09
N TYR A 392 -4.55 -13.97 -54.85
CA TYR A 392 -4.43 -15.36 -54.44
C TYR A 392 -5.45 -16.25 -55.17
N LEU A 393 -6.68 -15.77 -55.36
CA LEU A 393 -7.75 -16.50 -56.07
C LEU A 393 -7.60 -16.45 -57.59
N GLU A 394 -6.94 -15.42 -58.13
CA GLU A 394 -6.66 -15.24 -59.56
C GLU A 394 -5.37 -15.95 -60.04
N GLU A 395 -4.71 -16.76 -59.19
CA GLU A 395 -3.48 -17.54 -59.49
C GLU A 395 -2.31 -16.73 -60.09
N ASN A 396 -2.17 -15.45 -59.74
CA ASN A 396 -1.12 -14.59 -60.29
C ASN A 396 0.25 -14.80 -59.59
N SER A 397 1.34 -14.73 -60.37
CA SER A 397 2.77 -14.89 -60.02
C SER A 397 3.14 -14.93 -58.52
N SER A 398 3.74 -16.04 -58.08
CA SER A 398 4.04 -16.37 -56.68
C SER A 398 4.90 -15.32 -55.94
N GLU A 399 5.81 -14.64 -56.65
CA GLU A 399 6.70 -13.64 -56.07
C GLU A 399 5.98 -12.35 -55.66
N VAL A 400 5.10 -11.82 -56.52
CA VAL A 400 4.30 -10.62 -56.23
C VAL A 400 3.35 -10.90 -55.06
N LEU A 401 2.74 -12.08 -55.04
CA LEU A 401 1.84 -12.52 -53.98
C LEU A 401 2.56 -12.67 -52.64
N SER A 402 3.77 -13.24 -52.63
CA SER A 402 4.61 -13.38 -51.44
C SER A 402 5.05 -12.02 -50.89
N ASN A 403 5.54 -11.13 -51.77
CA ASN A 403 5.98 -9.79 -51.40
C ASN A 403 4.82 -8.96 -50.82
N LEU A 404 3.65 -8.98 -51.47
CA LEU A 404 2.46 -8.32 -50.96
C LEU A 404 2.02 -8.91 -49.62
N GLY A 405 1.97 -10.24 -49.49
CA GLY A 405 1.61 -10.92 -48.24
C GLY A 405 2.51 -10.52 -47.08
N SER A 406 3.83 -10.48 -47.31
CA SER A 406 4.81 -10.03 -46.31
C SER A 406 4.59 -8.57 -45.88
N LYS A 407 4.18 -7.70 -46.82
CA LYS A 407 3.84 -6.31 -46.57
C LYS A 407 2.55 -6.18 -45.76
N VAL A 408 1.49 -6.91 -46.11
CA VAL A 408 0.21 -6.92 -45.37
C VAL A 408 0.43 -7.41 -43.95
N ARG A 409 1.19 -8.50 -43.79
CA ARG A 409 1.56 -9.05 -42.47
C ARG A 409 2.24 -8.01 -41.59
N ARG A 410 3.24 -7.30 -42.13
CA ARG A 410 3.95 -6.24 -41.39
C ARG A 410 2.98 -5.12 -40.97
N GLN A 411 2.13 -4.66 -41.89
CA GLN A 411 1.18 -3.60 -41.57
C GLN A 411 0.15 -4.01 -40.51
N TYR A 412 -0.35 -5.25 -40.52
CA TYR A 412 -1.23 -5.72 -39.44
C TYR A 412 -0.52 -5.78 -38.10
N LEU A 413 0.73 -6.26 -38.04
CA LEU A 413 1.50 -6.29 -36.80
C LEU A 413 1.73 -4.88 -36.23
N ASP A 414 2.01 -3.91 -37.10
CA ASP A 414 2.18 -2.51 -36.69
C ASP A 414 0.85 -1.88 -36.24
N ALA A 415 -0.25 -2.17 -36.95
CA ALA A 415 -1.59 -1.71 -36.60
C ALA A 415 -2.05 -2.28 -35.24
N LEU A 416 -1.82 -3.58 -34.99
CA LEU A 416 -2.12 -4.23 -33.70
C LEU A 416 -1.42 -3.52 -32.55
N ARG A 417 -0.10 -3.32 -32.65
CA ARG A 417 0.68 -2.61 -31.63
C ARG A 417 0.17 -1.19 -31.41
N ALA A 418 -0.12 -0.46 -32.48
CA ALA A 418 -0.63 0.92 -32.39
C ALA A 418 -2.00 0.98 -31.70
N LEU A 419 -2.93 0.09 -32.07
CA LEU A 419 -4.26 0.00 -31.47
C LEU A 419 -4.20 -0.39 -29.99
N SER A 420 -3.44 -1.44 -29.66
CA SER A 420 -3.24 -1.92 -28.30
C SER A 420 -2.61 -0.86 -27.40
N LEU A 421 -1.64 -0.09 -27.93
CA LEU A 421 -1.01 1.03 -27.22
C LEU A 421 -2.00 2.19 -26.97
N SER A 422 -2.80 2.58 -27.96
CA SER A 422 -3.83 3.62 -27.79
C SER A 422 -4.88 3.21 -26.74
N LEU A 423 -5.37 1.97 -26.80
CA LEU A 423 -6.31 1.41 -25.81
C LEU A 423 -5.69 1.33 -24.41
N SER A 424 -4.44 0.88 -24.30
CA SER A 424 -3.70 0.83 -23.03
C SER A 424 -3.55 2.22 -22.40
N ARG A 425 -3.31 3.26 -23.21
CA ARG A 425 -3.21 4.64 -22.72
C ARG A 425 -4.53 5.14 -22.15
N GLN A 426 -5.65 4.78 -22.75
CA GLN A 426 -6.97 5.18 -22.27
C GLN A 426 -7.39 4.47 -21.00
N ALA A 427 -7.08 3.17 -20.89
CA ALA A 427 -7.29 2.40 -19.66
C ALA A 427 -6.54 2.99 -18.45
N ALA A 428 -5.51 3.82 -18.69
CA ALA A 428 -4.70 4.49 -17.68
C ALA A 428 -4.97 6.00 -17.55
N GLN A 429 -6.04 6.54 -18.16
CA GLN A 429 -6.37 7.98 -18.06
C GLN A 429 -7.08 8.32 -16.75
N TYR A 430 -6.43 9.15 -15.96
CA TYR A 430 -6.97 9.73 -14.74
C TYR A 430 -7.88 10.93 -15.02
N ASP A 431 -8.98 11.08 -14.28
CA ASP A 431 -9.76 12.33 -14.27
C ASP A 431 -9.07 13.34 -13.34
N VAL A 432 -8.08 14.00 -13.92
CA VAL A 432 -7.24 15.01 -13.25
C VAL A 432 -8.08 16.16 -12.69
N TYR A 433 -9.21 16.52 -13.31
CA TYR A 433 -10.04 17.62 -12.83
C TYR A 433 -10.76 17.24 -11.53
N SER A 434 -11.39 16.06 -11.47
CA SER A 434 -12.00 15.57 -10.22
C SER A 434 -10.95 15.35 -9.12
N MET A 435 -9.77 14.83 -9.46
CA MET A 435 -8.64 14.71 -8.53
C MET A 435 -8.20 16.08 -7.99
N ALA A 436 -8.05 17.09 -8.85
CA ALA A 436 -7.64 18.42 -8.45
C ALA A 436 -8.65 19.07 -7.50
N VAL A 437 -9.95 19.01 -7.83
CA VAL A 437 -11.01 19.57 -6.97
C VAL A 437 -11.07 18.84 -5.62
N GLY A 438 -10.98 17.51 -5.61
CA GLY A 438 -10.91 16.73 -4.37
C GLY A 438 -9.70 17.10 -3.50
N THR A 439 -8.53 17.30 -4.13
CA THR A 439 -7.30 17.70 -3.43
C THR A 439 -7.43 19.11 -2.84
N VAL A 440 -7.99 20.07 -3.58
CA VAL A 440 -8.21 21.44 -3.09
C VAL A 440 -9.12 21.43 -1.87
N LEU A 441 -10.22 20.68 -1.88
CA LEU A 441 -11.12 20.55 -0.73
C LEU A 441 -10.40 20.03 0.52
N VAL A 442 -9.58 18.98 0.37
CA VAL A 442 -8.80 18.41 1.49
C VAL A 442 -7.80 19.43 2.03
N LEU A 443 -7.08 20.14 1.15
CA LEU A 443 -6.11 21.16 1.55
C LEU A 443 -6.77 22.36 2.25
N GLU A 444 -7.93 22.81 1.79
CA GLU A 444 -8.69 23.89 2.42
C GLU A 444 -9.18 23.52 3.81
N VAL A 445 -9.71 22.30 3.99
CA VAL A 445 -10.11 21.80 5.31
C VAL A 445 -8.90 21.69 6.24
N LEU A 446 -7.77 21.17 5.75
CA LEU A 446 -6.55 21.06 6.53
C LEU A 446 -6.02 22.44 6.95
N ALA A 447 -6.03 23.42 6.04
CA ALA A 447 -5.67 24.80 6.34
C ALA A 447 -6.60 25.42 7.39
N LEU A 448 -7.91 25.19 7.30
CA LEU A 448 -8.87 25.61 8.31
C LEU A 448 -8.59 24.99 9.69
N LEU A 449 -8.28 23.70 9.73
CA LEU A 449 -7.95 22.99 10.97
C LEU A 449 -6.64 23.52 11.59
N LEU A 450 -5.60 23.76 10.78
CA LEU A 450 -4.32 24.31 11.24
C LEU A 450 -4.48 25.72 11.82
N VAL A 451 -5.22 26.59 11.12
CA VAL A 451 -5.46 27.98 11.53
C VAL A 451 -6.39 28.06 12.75
N SER A 452 -7.34 27.12 12.87
CA SER A 452 -8.29 27.07 13.99
C SER A 452 -7.75 26.31 15.20
N GLY A 453 -6.70 25.50 15.04
CA GLY A 453 -6.10 24.65 16.07
C GLY A 453 -5.74 25.38 17.37
N PRO A 454 -5.01 26.51 17.33
CA PRO A 454 -4.64 27.27 18.53
C PRO A 454 -5.85 27.81 19.31
N ARG A 455 -6.96 28.12 18.61
CA ARG A 455 -8.20 28.61 19.23
C ARG A 455 -9.08 27.46 19.74
N ALA A 456 -9.10 26.34 19.02
CA ALA A 456 -9.80 25.11 19.40
C ALA A 456 -9.19 24.42 20.64
N LEU A 457 -7.88 24.60 20.85
CA LEU A 457 -7.15 24.12 22.04
C LEU A 457 -7.22 25.08 23.24
N SER A 458 -7.78 26.28 23.07
CA SER A 458 -7.97 27.25 24.15
C SER A 458 -9.19 26.88 25.01
N GLY A 459 -9.12 27.12 26.32
CA GLY A 459 -10.07 26.64 27.32
C GLY A 459 -11.53 27.12 27.21
N LYS A 460 -11.93 27.81 26.14
CA LYS A 460 -13.30 28.29 25.93
C LYS A 460 -14.17 27.42 25.01
N ALA A 461 -13.64 26.40 24.34
CA ALA A 461 -14.37 25.41 23.52
C ALA A 461 -15.42 25.96 22.50
N GLU A 462 -15.42 27.25 22.24
CA GLU A 462 -16.27 27.95 21.28
C GLU A 462 -15.39 28.54 20.18
N LEU A 463 -15.65 28.15 18.93
CA LEU A 463 -14.95 28.71 17.77
C LEU A 463 -15.88 29.72 17.10
N ASP A 464 -15.48 31.00 17.14
CA ASP A 464 -16.09 32.02 16.29
C ASP A 464 -15.64 31.76 14.86
N VAL A 465 -16.53 31.20 14.02
CA VAL A 465 -16.30 31.14 12.58
C VAL A 465 -16.33 32.59 12.09
N PRO A 466 -15.20 33.11 11.57
CA PRO A 466 -15.11 34.51 11.19
C PRO A 466 -16.05 34.72 10.00
N LEU A 467 -17.06 35.57 10.20
CA LEU A 467 -17.90 35.99 9.09
C LEU A 467 -17.04 36.83 8.14
N PRO A 468 -17.14 36.61 6.81
CA PRO A 468 -16.40 37.41 5.84
C PRO A 468 -16.73 38.90 6.07
N SER A 469 -15.71 39.74 6.22
CA SER A 469 -15.88 41.19 6.20
C SER A 469 -16.51 41.63 4.85
N PRO A 470 -17.01 42.88 4.71
CA PRO A 470 -17.58 43.34 3.44
C PRO A 470 -16.65 43.16 2.23
N ALA A 471 -15.33 43.22 2.45
CA ALA A 471 -14.31 42.95 1.42
C ALA A 471 -14.24 41.46 1.02
N PHE A 472 -14.49 40.54 1.96
CA PHE A 472 -14.59 39.11 1.68
C PHE A 472 -15.92 38.71 1.05
N SER A 473 -17.01 39.47 1.29
CA SER A 473 -18.31 39.24 0.64
C SER A 473 -18.20 39.31 -0.89
N LEU A 474 -17.52 40.32 -1.44
CA LEU A 474 -17.27 40.44 -2.88
C LEU A 474 -16.44 39.26 -3.43
N LEU A 475 -15.40 38.85 -2.69
CA LEU A 475 -14.57 37.70 -3.07
C LEU A 475 -15.37 36.41 -3.13
N CYS A 476 -16.30 36.18 -2.18
CA CYS A 476 -17.14 34.99 -2.18
C CYS A 476 -18.19 34.96 -3.29
N TYR A 477 -18.50 36.09 -3.95
CA TYR A 477 -19.35 36.13 -5.16
C TYR A 477 -18.54 36.01 -6.47
N LEU A 478 -17.33 36.56 -6.53
CA LEU A 478 -16.48 36.52 -7.72
C LEU A 478 -15.79 35.17 -7.93
N LEU A 479 -15.39 34.49 -6.85
CA LEU A 479 -14.73 33.18 -6.91
C LEU A 479 -15.58 32.09 -7.56
N PRO A 480 -16.87 31.88 -7.18
CA PRO A 480 -17.72 30.90 -7.85
C PRO A 480 -17.91 31.20 -9.34
N LEU A 481 -17.96 32.47 -9.73
CA LEU A 481 -18.10 32.88 -11.12
C LEU A 481 -16.83 32.54 -11.94
N GLY A 482 -15.66 32.76 -11.36
CA GLY A 482 -14.38 32.36 -11.95
C GLY A 482 -14.22 30.84 -12.05
N LEU A 483 -14.61 30.10 -11.00
CA LEU A 483 -14.62 28.63 -11.03
C LEU A 483 -15.61 28.08 -12.04
N ALA A 484 -16.77 28.73 -12.22
CA ALA A 484 -17.75 28.37 -13.24
C ALA A 484 -17.19 28.58 -14.66
N ALA A 485 -16.48 29.67 -14.90
CA ALA A 485 -15.79 29.89 -16.18
C ALA A 485 -14.70 28.83 -16.43
N LEU A 486 -13.90 28.50 -15.40
CA LEU A 486 -12.90 27.43 -15.47
C LEU A 486 -13.54 26.05 -15.71
N HIS A 487 -14.67 25.76 -15.08
CA HIS A 487 -15.41 24.53 -15.30
C HIS A 487 -15.89 24.43 -16.75
N VAL A 488 -16.47 25.51 -17.29
CA VAL A 488 -16.89 25.55 -18.70
C VAL A 488 -15.70 25.36 -19.64
N THR A 489 -14.57 26.02 -19.41
CA THR A 489 -13.39 25.86 -20.28
C THR A 489 -12.83 24.44 -20.20
N VAL A 490 -12.75 23.83 -19.02
CA VAL A 490 -12.30 22.44 -18.85
C VAL A 490 -13.27 21.48 -19.54
N CYS A 491 -14.58 21.61 -19.32
CA CYS A 491 -15.57 20.72 -19.91
C CYS A 491 -15.76 20.90 -21.42
N THR A 492 -15.33 22.04 -21.99
CA THR A 492 -15.35 22.28 -23.45
C THR A 492 -14.04 21.98 -24.15
N SER A 493 -12.90 22.01 -23.43
CA SER A 493 -11.56 21.73 -23.98
C SER A 493 -11.10 20.29 -23.79
N ALA A 494 -11.59 19.59 -22.76
CA ALA A 494 -11.19 18.22 -22.50
C ALA A 494 -11.82 17.26 -23.53
N GLY A 495 -10.98 16.63 -24.34
CA GLY A 495 -11.39 15.51 -25.22
C GLY A 495 -11.65 14.19 -24.47
N GLY A 496 -11.69 14.20 -23.13
CA GLY A 496 -11.85 13.03 -22.27
C GLY A 496 -13.06 13.12 -21.34
N THR A 497 -13.53 11.98 -20.85
CA THR A 497 -14.69 11.88 -19.94
C THR A 497 -14.32 12.32 -18.52
N CYS A 498 -14.77 13.50 -18.10
CA CYS A 498 -14.61 14.00 -16.73
C CYS A 498 -15.89 13.82 -15.92
N TYR A 499 -15.79 13.28 -14.69
CA TYR A 499 -16.93 13.03 -13.82
C TYR A 499 -17.67 14.31 -13.44
N LEU A 500 -16.96 15.36 -13.03
CA LEU A 500 -17.59 16.64 -12.70
C LEU A 500 -18.31 17.29 -13.89
N CYS A 501 -17.84 17.08 -15.13
CA CYS A 501 -18.51 17.55 -16.34
C CYS A 501 -19.77 16.75 -16.68
N SER A 502 -19.90 15.53 -16.15
CA SER A 502 -21.11 14.68 -16.30
C SER A 502 -22.21 15.00 -15.29
N LEU A 503 -21.90 15.78 -14.25
CA LEU A 503 -22.84 16.12 -13.19
C LEU A 503 -23.82 17.22 -13.61
N PRO A 504 -25.05 17.23 -13.05
CA PRO A 504 -25.95 18.36 -13.19
C PRO A 504 -25.30 19.65 -12.72
N TRP A 505 -25.52 20.75 -13.45
CA TRP A 505 -24.96 22.07 -13.15
C TRP A 505 -25.20 22.55 -11.72
N LEU A 506 -26.34 22.18 -11.12
CA LEU A 506 -26.65 22.48 -9.71
C LEU A 506 -25.65 21.83 -8.74
N THR A 507 -25.29 20.58 -8.99
CA THR A 507 -24.35 19.83 -8.14
C THR A 507 -22.91 20.29 -8.35
N ALA A 508 -22.49 20.51 -9.61
CA ALA A 508 -21.18 21.09 -9.91
C ALA A 508 -21.06 22.50 -9.32
N GLY A 509 -22.12 23.31 -9.46
CA GLY A 509 -22.26 24.62 -8.83
C GLY A 509 -22.12 24.57 -7.32
N GLY A 510 -22.76 23.61 -6.66
CA GLY A 510 -22.63 23.38 -5.21
C GLY A 510 -21.19 23.12 -4.77
N VAL A 511 -20.42 22.32 -5.53
CA VAL A 511 -19.00 22.07 -5.24
C VAL A 511 -18.16 23.34 -5.40
N MET A 512 -18.39 24.13 -6.45
CA MET A 512 -17.68 25.40 -6.67
C MET A 512 -17.97 26.44 -5.57
N VAL A 513 -19.22 26.50 -5.11
CA VAL A 513 -19.60 27.34 -3.97
C VAL A 513 -18.91 26.85 -2.71
N LEU A 514 -18.89 25.54 -2.45
CA LEU A 514 -18.23 24.96 -1.28
C LEU A 514 -16.74 25.35 -1.23
N VAL A 515 -15.99 25.11 -2.31
CA VAL A 515 -14.57 25.51 -2.42
C VAL A 515 -14.41 27.01 -2.16
N SER A 516 -15.23 27.84 -2.80
CA SER A 516 -15.16 29.30 -2.62
C SER A 516 -15.43 29.74 -1.17
N THR A 517 -16.40 29.11 -0.50
CA THR A 517 -16.73 29.41 0.89
C THR A 517 -15.64 28.98 1.87
N LEU A 518 -15.01 27.83 1.63
CA LEU A 518 -13.89 27.33 2.44
C LEU A 518 -12.67 28.23 2.27
N LEU A 519 -12.33 28.62 1.04
CA LEU A 519 -11.24 29.56 0.78
C LEU A 519 -11.47 30.92 1.47
N CYS A 520 -12.69 31.45 1.37
CA CYS A 520 -13.08 32.67 2.09
C CYS A 520 -12.89 32.51 3.61
N ALA A 521 -13.28 31.36 4.18
CA ALA A 521 -13.13 31.08 5.60
C ALA A 521 -11.64 30.97 6.02
N VAL A 522 -10.79 30.33 5.20
CA VAL A 522 -9.33 30.23 5.43
C VAL A 522 -8.71 31.63 5.46
N LEU A 523 -8.98 32.45 4.43
CA LEU A 523 -8.42 33.80 4.33
C LEU A 523 -8.91 34.71 5.45
N SER A 524 -10.18 34.58 5.86
CA SER A 524 -10.75 35.33 6.98
C SER A 524 -10.10 34.92 8.30
N ALA A 525 -9.85 33.63 8.52
CA ALA A 525 -9.19 33.13 9.70
C ALA A 525 -7.71 33.54 9.77
N LEU A 526 -6.99 33.50 8.63
CA LEU A 526 -5.61 33.99 8.50
C LEU A 526 -5.50 35.49 8.77
N THR A 527 -6.36 36.31 8.15
CA THR A 527 -6.37 37.76 8.41
C THR A 527 -6.71 38.08 9.87
N GLY A 528 -7.59 37.31 10.50
CA GLY A 528 -7.87 37.38 11.93
C GLY A 528 -6.66 37.06 12.82
N MET A 529 -5.80 36.11 12.43
CA MET A 529 -4.54 35.83 13.13
C MET A 529 -3.56 37.01 13.02
N PHE A 530 -3.34 37.54 11.81
CA PHE A 530 -2.41 38.66 11.58
C PHE A 530 -2.89 39.98 12.21
N ALA A 531 -4.19 40.25 12.21
CA ALA A 531 -4.77 41.43 12.83
C ALA A 531 -4.76 41.36 14.38
N GLY A 532 -4.95 40.16 14.95
CA GLY A 532 -4.83 39.91 16.39
C GLY A 532 -3.43 40.19 16.92
N GLY A 533 -2.39 39.81 16.17
CA GLY A 533 -0.99 40.11 16.49
C GLY A 533 -0.68 41.61 16.55
N LYS A 534 -1.37 42.46 15.76
CA LYS A 534 -1.20 43.92 15.79
C LYS A 534 -1.93 44.61 16.96
N ARG A 535 -2.99 44.00 17.52
CA ARG A 535 -3.73 44.55 18.68
C ARG A 535 -3.07 44.25 20.04
N LEU A 536 -2.17 43.28 20.11
CA LEU A 536 -1.37 42.99 21.32
C LEU A 536 -0.23 44.00 21.59
N SER A 537 -0.05 45.02 20.73
CA SER A 537 0.98 46.04 20.89
C SER A 537 0.58 47.25 21.77
N LYS A 538 -0.66 47.31 22.29
CA LYS A 538 -1.17 48.53 22.96
C LYS A 538 -1.51 48.42 24.45
N ASN A 539 -1.29 47.29 25.09
CA ASN A 539 -1.19 47.15 26.56
C ASN A 539 -0.61 45.75 26.85
N PRO A 540 0.58 45.60 27.44
CA PRO A 540 1.06 44.28 27.80
C PRO A 540 0.36 43.82 29.08
N PRO A 541 -0.45 42.74 29.09
CA PRO A 541 -0.46 41.91 30.27
C PRO A 541 0.94 41.30 30.36
N GLN A 542 1.56 41.37 31.53
CA GLN A 542 2.81 40.68 31.82
C GLN A 542 2.54 39.17 31.81
N CYS A 543 2.44 38.60 30.61
CA CYS A 543 2.32 37.19 30.37
C CYS A 543 3.72 36.71 29.99
N ASN A 544 4.45 36.15 30.95
CA ASN A 544 5.63 35.34 30.68
C ASN A 544 5.18 34.06 29.97
N SER A 545 4.77 34.15 28.70
CA SER A 545 4.70 33.01 27.80
C SER A 545 5.76 33.24 26.72
N ARG A 546 7.03 33.06 27.11
CA ARG A 546 8.10 32.82 26.15
C ARG A 546 7.72 31.53 25.43
N SER A 547 7.10 31.62 24.26
CA SER A 547 6.81 30.46 23.40
C SER A 547 8.07 29.62 23.36
N SER A 548 8.00 28.36 23.82
CA SER A 548 9.21 27.57 23.95
C SER A 548 9.79 27.34 22.55
N GLU A 549 11.12 27.30 22.42
CA GLU A 549 11.77 26.94 21.14
C GLU A 549 11.25 25.59 20.61
N LEU A 550 10.80 24.71 21.52
CA LEU A 550 10.15 23.45 21.24
C LEU A 550 8.78 23.62 20.55
N ASP A 551 7.94 24.56 20.99
CA ASP A 551 6.64 24.84 20.36
C ASP A 551 6.81 25.28 18.89
N LEU A 552 7.81 26.12 18.64
CA LEU A 552 8.14 26.56 17.30
C LEU A 552 8.65 25.40 16.44
N LEU A 553 9.49 24.51 17.00
CA LEU A 553 9.96 23.31 16.30
C LEU A 553 8.81 22.37 15.95
N ILE A 554 7.92 22.08 16.90
CA ILE A 554 6.77 21.19 16.70
C ILE A 554 5.85 21.78 15.63
N LEU A 555 5.58 23.08 15.68
CA LEU A 555 4.76 23.78 14.69
C LEU A 555 5.41 23.74 13.29
N LEU A 556 6.67 24.17 13.17
CA LEU A 556 7.39 24.19 11.90
C LEU A 556 7.58 22.79 11.33
N GLY A 557 7.86 21.79 12.18
CA GLY A 557 7.99 20.40 11.77
C GLY A 557 6.66 19.81 11.27
N THR A 558 5.55 20.10 11.96
CA THR A 558 4.22 19.63 11.55
C THR A 558 3.76 20.31 10.26
N VAL A 559 3.97 21.62 10.13
CA VAL A 559 3.68 22.38 8.90
C VAL A 559 4.58 21.93 7.76
N GLY A 560 5.89 21.76 8.00
CA GLY A 560 6.85 21.28 7.02
C GLY A 560 6.51 19.89 6.51
N HIS A 561 6.15 18.96 7.40
CA HIS A 561 5.66 17.64 7.03
C HIS A 561 4.36 17.73 6.21
N THR A 562 3.42 18.58 6.64
CA THR A 562 2.16 18.78 5.92
C THR A 562 2.38 19.30 4.50
N LEU A 563 3.30 20.25 4.32
CA LEU A 563 3.70 20.75 3.00
C LEU A 563 4.40 19.67 2.16
N SER A 564 5.21 18.82 2.79
CA SER A 564 5.92 17.75 2.11
C SER A 564 5.00 16.67 1.53
N LEU A 565 3.80 16.47 2.09
CA LEU A 565 2.76 15.60 1.50
C LEU A 565 2.37 16.00 0.06
N GLY A 566 2.61 17.25 -0.34
CA GLY A 566 2.38 17.72 -1.70
C GLY A 566 3.41 17.21 -2.72
N ALA A 567 4.61 16.82 -2.28
CA ALA A 567 5.71 16.41 -3.15
C ALA A 567 5.56 14.95 -3.62
N SER A 568 5.93 14.67 -4.88
CA SER A 568 5.87 13.31 -5.46
C SER A 568 6.93 12.38 -4.87
N SER A 569 8.13 12.89 -4.57
CA SER A 569 9.21 12.12 -3.94
C SER A 569 8.96 11.79 -2.46
N PHE A 570 7.99 12.46 -1.84
CA PHE A 570 7.70 12.29 -0.42
C PHE A 570 7.17 10.89 -0.10
N ILE A 571 6.50 10.24 -1.04
CA ILE A 571 5.89 8.92 -0.83
C ILE A 571 6.96 7.86 -0.60
N GLU A 572 8.04 7.97 -1.39
CA GLU A 572 9.21 7.10 -1.34
C GLU A 572 10.08 7.39 -0.10
N GLU A 573 10.19 8.67 0.29
CA GLU A 573 11.14 9.15 1.31
C GLU A 573 10.49 9.68 2.62
N GLU A 574 9.18 9.50 2.79
CA GLU A 574 8.44 9.80 4.03
C GLU A 574 9.14 9.25 5.29
N PRO A 575 9.66 8.00 5.31
CA PRO A 575 10.42 7.51 6.47
C PRO A 575 11.55 8.45 6.89
N GLN A 576 12.29 9.05 5.95
CA GLN A 576 13.38 9.96 6.28
C GLN A 576 12.90 11.22 6.98
N THR A 577 11.71 11.70 6.62
CA THR A 577 11.12 12.88 7.25
C THR A 577 10.76 12.59 8.69
N TRP A 578 10.12 11.45 8.98
CA TRP A 578 9.82 11.06 10.36
C TRP A 578 11.08 10.82 11.18
N TYR A 579 12.10 10.18 10.62
CA TYR A 579 13.39 9.99 11.29
C TYR A 579 14.06 11.33 11.60
N PHE A 580 14.05 12.27 10.65
CA PHE A 580 14.59 13.62 10.87
C PHE A 580 13.83 14.36 11.96
N LEU A 581 12.50 14.36 11.92
CA LEU A 581 11.65 15.03 12.91
C LEU A 581 11.84 14.46 14.32
N VAL A 582 11.84 13.14 14.48
CA VAL A 582 12.05 12.48 15.79
C VAL A 582 13.45 12.72 16.33
N ASN A 583 14.49 12.65 15.48
CA ASN A 583 15.87 12.92 15.92
C ASN A 583 16.04 14.39 16.33
N THR A 584 15.48 15.32 15.56
CA THR A 584 15.53 16.76 15.85
C THR A 584 14.77 17.07 17.15
N LEU A 585 13.61 16.45 17.36
CA LEU A 585 12.87 16.53 18.61
C LEU A 585 13.70 16.05 19.80
N CYS A 586 14.38 14.91 19.69
CA CYS A 586 15.24 14.39 20.78
C CYS A 586 16.40 15.34 21.11
N LEU A 587 17.01 15.98 20.10
CA LEU A 587 18.06 16.99 20.30
C LEU A 587 17.52 18.27 20.95
N ALA A 588 16.32 18.72 20.56
CA ALA A 588 15.67 19.86 21.20
C ALA A 588 15.33 19.57 22.67
N LEU A 589 14.85 18.36 22.97
CA LEU A 589 14.63 17.90 24.34
C LEU A 589 15.94 17.81 25.14
N CYS A 590 17.06 17.37 24.54
CA CYS A 590 18.38 17.47 25.19
C CYS A 590 18.70 18.90 25.59
N HIS A 591 18.53 19.85 24.67
CA HIS A 591 18.83 21.26 24.91
C HIS A 591 17.97 21.84 26.03
N GLU A 592 16.67 21.54 26.03
CA GLU A 592 15.74 21.99 27.06
C GLU A 592 16.06 21.38 28.44
N ILE A 593 16.35 20.07 28.49
CA ILE A 593 16.77 19.38 29.72
C ILE A 593 18.07 19.99 30.24
N TYR A 594 19.05 20.26 29.38
CA TYR A 594 20.32 20.86 29.76
C TYR A 594 20.14 22.26 30.33
N ARG A 595 19.32 23.10 29.67
CA ARG A 595 19.00 24.46 30.13
C ARG A 595 18.33 24.43 31.50
N ASN A 596 17.35 23.55 31.70
CA ASN A 596 16.64 23.42 32.97
C ASN A 596 17.49 22.76 34.08
N CYS A 597 18.47 21.93 33.74
CA CYS A 597 19.38 21.29 34.70
C CYS A 597 20.55 22.17 35.12
N PHE A 598 21.11 23.01 34.24
CA PHE A 598 22.38 23.72 34.49
C PHE A 598 22.29 25.24 34.49
N LEU A 599 21.27 25.85 33.85
CA LEU A 599 21.13 27.31 33.66
C LEU A 599 19.92 27.87 34.43
N GLY A 600 19.82 27.55 35.73
CA GLY A 600 18.77 28.11 36.58
C GLY A 600 18.95 29.63 36.80
N ASP A 601 18.09 30.44 36.18
CA ASP A 601 17.69 31.82 36.53
C ASP A 601 18.75 32.82 37.07
N ASP A 602 20.00 32.79 36.58
CA ASP A 602 20.98 33.87 36.81
C ASP A 602 20.79 35.07 35.87
N CYS A 603 19.56 35.59 35.80
CA CYS A 603 19.25 36.83 35.05
C CYS A 603 18.36 37.76 35.87
N ALA A 604 18.88 38.24 37.01
CA ALA A 604 18.49 39.54 37.53
C ALA A 604 19.56 40.56 37.09
N PRO A 605 19.20 41.68 36.42
CA PRO A 605 20.17 42.70 36.09
C PRO A 605 20.66 43.36 37.38
N GLN A 606 21.96 43.22 37.67
CA GLN A 606 22.64 44.11 38.61
C GLN A 606 22.44 45.54 38.12
N ARG A 607 21.66 46.34 38.88
CA ARG A 607 21.66 47.79 38.72
C ARG A 607 23.03 48.30 39.12
N CYS A 608 23.89 48.59 38.15
CA CYS A 608 25.01 49.49 38.33
C CYS A 608 24.47 50.92 38.60
N PRO A 609 24.93 51.65 39.62
CA PRO A 609 24.63 53.06 39.76
C PRO A 609 25.54 53.86 38.83
N HIS A 610 24.95 54.72 38.01
CA HIS A 610 25.70 55.62 37.12
C HIS A 610 26.26 56.83 37.88
N ALA A 611 27.43 57.25 37.39
CA ALA A 611 28.36 58.27 37.83
C ALA A 611 27.82 59.70 38.06
N GLY A 612 28.52 60.41 38.94
CA GLY A 612 28.61 61.86 39.02
C GLY A 612 29.74 62.26 39.97
N GLU A 613 30.88 62.70 39.42
CA GLU A 613 31.92 63.45 40.14
C GLU A 613 31.38 64.86 40.47
N ASP A 614 31.47 65.31 41.73
CA ASP A 614 32.29 66.47 42.15
C ASP A 614 31.92 67.03 43.55
N PHE A 615 32.98 67.28 44.33
CA PHE A 615 33.22 68.29 45.38
C PHE A 615 32.53 68.28 46.78
N ASP A 616 33.44 68.26 47.78
CA ASP A 616 33.53 68.95 49.09
C ASP A 616 32.57 68.71 50.27
N GLY A 617 33.19 68.48 51.44
CA GLY A 617 32.86 69.25 52.65
C GLY A 617 32.22 68.53 53.85
N VAL A 618 33.06 68.02 54.76
CA VAL A 618 33.05 68.25 56.23
C VAL A 618 31.72 68.19 57.05
N ALA A 619 31.72 67.23 57.99
CA ALA A 619 31.22 67.28 59.40
C ALA A 619 29.77 66.95 59.82
N ALA A 620 29.75 66.22 60.94
CA ALA A 620 28.85 66.27 62.11
C ALA A 620 27.61 65.34 62.20
N ALA A 621 27.55 64.71 63.38
CA ALA A 621 26.53 63.79 63.91
C ALA A 621 25.36 64.56 64.60
N PRO A 622 24.57 63.99 65.54
CA PRO A 622 23.65 62.85 65.51
C PRO A 622 22.21 63.19 66.05
N GLN A 623 21.34 62.18 66.16
CA GLN A 623 20.14 62.05 67.04
C GLN A 623 18.75 62.45 66.51
N GLY A 624 17.75 61.62 66.84
CA GLY A 624 16.33 62.02 66.80
C GLY A 624 15.28 60.90 66.89
N LYS A 625 15.05 60.41 68.11
CA LYS A 625 13.95 59.58 68.69
C LYS A 625 12.60 59.40 67.93
N SER A 626 12.08 58.16 68.03
CA SER A 626 10.71 57.58 67.92
C SER A 626 9.56 58.42 68.56
N PRO A 627 8.23 58.13 68.44
CA PRO A 627 7.57 56.80 68.22
C PRO A 627 6.24 56.76 67.40
N GLY A 628 5.76 55.56 67.04
CA GLY A 628 4.37 55.32 66.59
C GLY A 628 4.12 53.90 66.01
N PRO A 629 2.91 53.30 66.18
CA PRO A 629 2.73 51.84 66.26
C PRO A 629 2.07 51.16 65.03
N ASP A 630 2.19 49.82 65.02
CA ASP A 630 1.38 48.78 64.35
C ASP A 630 1.14 48.83 62.83
N VAL A 631 1.97 48.13 62.03
CA VAL A 631 1.55 47.56 60.73
C VAL A 631 2.28 46.23 60.37
N TRP A 632 1.53 45.12 60.43
CA TRP A 632 1.50 43.90 59.56
C TRP A 632 2.67 42.89 59.54
N GLU A 633 2.38 41.71 60.10
CA GLU A 633 2.81 40.41 59.58
C GLU A 633 2.37 40.25 58.10
N LEU A 634 3.30 40.16 57.15
CA LEU A 634 3.21 39.30 55.96
C LEU A 634 4.49 39.41 55.09
N ASP A 635 5.58 38.72 55.46
CA ASP A 635 6.50 38.25 54.40
C ASP A 635 7.33 37.04 54.85
N ARG A 636 6.69 35.87 54.80
CA ARG A 636 7.40 34.59 54.79
C ARG A 636 6.63 33.61 53.89
N ALA A 637 6.50 33.93 52.61
CA ALA A 637 5.96 32.99 51.63
C ALA A 637 6.61 33.11 50.25
N SER A 638 7.18 31.98 49.81
CA SER A 638 7.34 31.55 48.41
C SER A 638 8.57 32.00 47.60
N ARG A 639 9.75 31.49 47.94
CA ARG A 639 10.73 31.07 46.90
C ARG A 639 10.40 29.63 46.49
N ARG A 640 9.77 29.43 45.32
CA ARG A 640 9.60 28.07 44.74
C ARG A 640 10.90 27.67 44.02
N PRO A 641 11.51 26.51 44.34
CA PRO A 641 12.63 25.98 43.55
C PRO A 641 12.16 25.52 42.17
N SER A 642 13.07 25.49 41.18
CA SER A 642 12.79 24.99 39.83
C SER A 642 12.30 23.52 39.87
N PRO A 643 11.41 23.08 38.96
CA PRO A 643 10.81 21.73 39.00
C PRO A 643 11.83 20.58 39.00
N LEU A 644 13.01 20.79 38.41
CA LEU A 644 14.10 19.82 38.38
C LEU A 644 15.04 19.88 39.60
N GLY A 645 14.99 20.95 40.41
CA GLY A 645 15.81 21.10 41.61
C GLY A 645 15.44 20.14 42.75
N ALA A 646 14.31 19.44 42.65
CA ALA A 646 13.80 18.50 43.65
C ALA A 646 14.12 17.01 43.36
N LEU A 647 14.75 16.68 42.21
CA LEU A 647 15.10 15.31 41.82
C LEU A 647 16.42 14.86 42.47
N ARG A 648 16.47 13.63 43.02
CA ARG A 648 17.68 13.04 43.60
C ARG A 648 18.77 12.85 42.53
N GLY A 649 20.04 12.86 42.96
CA GLY A 649 21.22 12.72 42.09
C GLY A 649 21.14 11.66 40.97
N PRO A 650 20.68 10.41 41.22
CA PRO A 650 20.57 9.38 40.18
C PRO A 650 19.51 9.69 39.11
N ASP A 651 18.37 10.25 39.52
CA ASP A 651 17.26 10.56 38.61
C ASP A 651 17.65 11.71 37.67
N ARG A 652 18.47 12.66 38.14
CA ARG A 652 18.98 13.76 37.33
C ARG A 652 19.90 13.28 36.20
N TRP A 653 20.76 12.29 36.48
CA TRP A 653 21.59 11.66 35.44
C TRP A 653 20.76 10.86 34.43
N MET A 654 19.71 10.18 34.88
CA MET A 654 18.79 9.47 33.98
C MET A 654 18.01 10.41 33.07
N VAL A 655 17.56 11.56 33.59
CA VAL A 655 16.91 12.61 32.79
C VAL A 655 17.88 13.16 31.73
N LEU A 656 19.13 13.45 32.09
CA LEU A 656 20.15 13.92 31.14
C LEU A 656 20.55 12.87 30.09
N ALA A 657 20.64 11.60 30.47
CA ALA A 657 20.97 10.51 29.56
C ALA A 657 19.79 10.10 28.65
N SER A 658 18.55 10.41 29.03
CA SER A 658 17.35 9.90 28.39
C SER A 658 17.26 10.15 26.87
N PRO A 659 17.53 11.35 26.32
CA PRO A 659 17.35 11.55 24.89
C PRO A 659 18.50 10.95 24.08
N TRP A 660 19.71 10.80 24.66
CA TRP A 660 20.82 10.07 24.05
C TRP A 660 20.53 8.57 23.94
N LEU A 661 19.91 7.98 24.97
CA LEU A 661 19.45 6.59 24.94
C LEU A 661 18.39 6.40 23.84
N ILE A 662 17.44 7.33 23.71
CA ILE A 662 16.40 7.29 22.68
C ILE A 662 17.02 7.40 21.27
N LEU A 663 17.93 8.36 21.03
CA LEU A 663 18.63 8.49 19.76
C LEU A 663 19.41 7.22 19.39
N THR A 664 20.07 6.60 20.38
CA THR A 664 20.76 5.32 20.18
C THR A 664 19.78 4.21 19.78
N CYS A 665 18.62 4.12 20.45
CA CYS A 665 17.57 3.17 20.11
C CYS A 665 17.03 3.42 18.70
N CYS A 666 16.72 4.66 18.33
CA CYS A 666 16.26 5.03 16.99
C CYS A 666 17.28 4.64 15.90
N ARG A 667 18.59 4.79 16.17
CA ARG A 667 19.64 4.35 15.24
C ARG A 667 19.68 2.84 15.06
N LEU A 668 19.54 2.08 16.14
CA LEU A 668 19.46 0.61 16.08
C LEU A 668 18.20 0.15 15.33
N LEU A 669 17.04 0.75 15.64
CA LEU A 669 15.76 0.47 14.97
C LEU A 669 15.84 0.68 13.46
N ARG A 670 16.50 1.76 13.01
CA ARG A 670 16.72 2.02 11.58
C ARG A 670 17.63 1.00 10.90
N SER A 671 18.56 0.39 11.64
CA SER A 671 19.42 -0.67 11.09
C SER A 671 18.76 -2.05 11.06
N LEU A 672 17.71 -2.24 11.86
CA LEU A 672 16.94 -3.49 11.90
C LEU A 672 16.14 -3.69 10.61
N ASN A 673 15.38 -2.68 10.21
CA ASN A 673 14.61 -2.71 8.97
C ASN A 673 14.94 -1.48 8.11
N GLN A 674 15.45 -1.70 6.90
CA GLN A 674 15.59 -0.62 5.94
C GLN A 674 14.23 -0.31 5.30
N THR A 675 13.89 0.98 5.23
CA THR A 675 12.59 1.45 4.73
C THR A 675 12.74 2.40 3.56
N GLY A 676 11.73 2.40 2.69
CA GLY A 676 11.67 3.25 1.49
C GLY A 676 12.00 2.44 0.23
N VAL A 677 11.32 2.75 -0.87
CA VAL A 677 11.40 1.99 -2.13
C VAL A 677 12.83 1.98 -2.69
N GLN A 678 13.56 3.08 -2.54
CA GLN A 678 14.94 3.19 -3.05
C GLN A 678 15.96 2.37 -2.26
N TRP A 679 15.71 2.09 -0.98
CA TRP A 679 16.69 1.46 -0.09
C TRP A 679 16.33 0.01 0.27
N ALA A 680 15.12 -0.45 -0.09
CA ALA A 680 14.60 -1.78 0.19
C ALA A 680 15.44 -2.94 -0.40
N HIS A 681 16.22 -2.69 -1.47
CA HIS A 681 17.08 -3.70 -2.09
C HIS A 681 18.39 -3.95 -1.31
N ARG A 682 18.71 -3.11 -0.32
CA ARG A 682 19.97 -3.25 0.44
C ARG A 682 19.78 -4.22 1.61
N PRO A 683 20.79 -5.03 1.93
CA PRO A 683 20.71 -5.93 3.06
C PRO A 683 20.57 -5.14 4.37
N ASP A 684 19.63 -5.55 5.22
CA ASP A 684 19.45 -5.06 6.57
C ASP A 684 19.63 -6.18 7.61
N LEU A 685 19.65 -5.82 8.90
CA LEU A 685 19.82 -6.80 9.97
C LEU A 685 18.63 -7.75 10.04
N GLY A 686 17.42 -7.31 9.67
CA GLY A 686 16.23 -8.15 9.58
C GLY A 686 16.42 -9.31 8.61
N HIS A 687 16.86 -9.03 7.38
CA HIS A 687 17.16 -10.02 6.34
C HIS A 687 18.29 -10.96 6.77
N TRP A 688 19.31 -10.42 7.43
CA TRP A 688 20.39 -11.24 8.01
C TRP A 688 19.85 -12.19 9.10
N LEU A 689 19.00 -11.71 9.99
CA LEU A 689 18.39 -12.50 11.07
C LEU A 689 17.41 -13.57 10.57
N THR A 690 16.72 -13.33 9.44
CA THR A 690 15.79 -14.31 8.85
C THR A 690 16.50 -15.37 8.00
N SER A 691 17.81 -15.22 7.74
CA SER A 691 18.60 -16.24 7.06
C SER A 691 18.59 -17.57 7.85
N PRO A 692 18.50 -18.73 7.17
CA PRO A 692 18.58 -20.03 7.84
C PRO A 692 19.87 -20.23 8.65
N ASP A 693 20.95 -19.54 8.27
CA ASP A 693 22.25 -19.62 8.95
C ASP A 693 22.26 -18.93 10.33
N HIS A 694 21.32 -18.01 10.59
CA HIS A 694 21.27 -17.18 11.81
C HIS A 694 20.02 -17.43 12.68
N LYS A 695 19.39 -18.60 12.54
CA LYS A 695 18.19 -18.96 13.30
C LYS A 695 18.41 -18.99 14.81
N VAL A 696 19.63 -19.29 15.27
CA VAL A 696 19.95 -19.34 16.70
C VAL A 696 19.93 -17.94 17.29
N GLU A 697 20.56 -16.99 16.61
CA GLU A 697 20.63 -15.58 16.97
C GLU A 697 19.23 -14.97 17.02
N LEU A 698 18.38 -15.25 16.01
CA LEU A 698 16.98 -14.82 16.00
C LEU A 698 16.19 -15.41 17.18
N SER A 699 16.43 -16.66 17.55
CA SER A 699 15.74 -17.34 18.67
C SER A 699 16.10 -16.75 20.02
N VAL A 700 17.38 -16.45 20.24
CA VAL A 700 17.86 -15.78 21.47
C VAL A 700 17.31 -14.36 21.54
N LEU A 701 17.40 -13.61 20.44
CA LEU A 701 16.92 -12.24 20.38
C LEU A 701 15.40 -12.13 20.60
N ALA A 702 14.63 -13.04 20.03
CA ALA A 702 13.19 -13.15 20.26
C ALA A 702 12.86 -13.44 21.73
N ALA A 703 13.55 -14.39 22.37
CA ALA A 703 13.35 -14.72 23.78
C ALA A 703 13.66 -13.53 24.69
N VAL A 704 14.79 -12.85 24.49
CA VAL A 704 15.17 -11.64 25.23
C VAL A 704 14.13 -10.54 25.05
N SER A 705 13.62 -10.35 23.84
CA SER A 705 12.61 -9.34 23.54
C SER A 705 11.28 -9.62 24.25
N LEU A 706 10.81 -10.87 24.26
CA LEU A 706 9.59 -11.27 24.97
C LEU A 706 9.72 -11.09 26.50
N ILE A 707 10.88 -11.42 27.06
CA ILE A 707 11.17 -11.17 28.49
C ILE A 707 11.14 -9.67 28.80
N MET A 708 11.76 -8.85 27.94
CA MET A 708 11.75 -7.40 28.08
C MET A 708 10.34 -6.82 28.01
N ILE A 709 9.49 -7.30 27.08
CA ILE A 709 8.08 -6.90 26.98
C ILE A 709 7.34 -7.21 28.29
N PHE A 710 7.52 -8.41 28.85
CA PHE A 710 6.91 -8.78 30.12
C PHE A 710 7.34 -7.81 31.25
N VAL A 711 8.64 -7.55 31.39
CA VAL A 711 9.18 -6.68 32.44
C VAL A 711 8.63 -5.26 32.38
N LEU A 712 8.45 -4.71 31.18
CA LEU A 712 7.97 -3.34 30.98
C LEU A 712 6.47 -3.20 31.23
N VAL A 713 5.67 -4.15 30.78
CA VAL A 713 4.20 -4.02 30.79
C VAL A 713 3.57 -4.51 32.11
N GLN A 714 4.16 -5.51 32.77
CA GLN A 714 3.55 -6.15 33.94
C GLN A 714 3.29 -5.19 35.13
N LYS A 715 4.06 -4.11 35.26
CA LYS A 715 4.11 -3.28 36.49
C LYS A 715 2.77 -2.66 36.89
N ARG A 716 1.87 -2.41 35.94
CA ARG A 716 0.55 -1.79 36.18
C ARG A 716 -0.63 -2.73 35.87
N CYS A 717 -0.36 -4.00 35.62
CA CYS A 717 -1.38 -5.02 35.39
C CYS A 717 -1.93 -5.60 36.70
N SER A 718 -3.18 -6.07 36.69
CA SER A 718 -3.72 -6.91 37.77
C SER A 718 -2.97 -8.26 37.85
N LEU A 719 -3.05 -8.96 38.97
CA LEU A 719 -2.39 -10.27 39.15
C LEU A 719 -2.82 -11.28 38.07
N ALA A 720 -4.11 -11.32 37.75
CA ALA A 720 -4.66 -12.17 36.71
C ALA A 720 -4.05 -11.83 35.33
N SER A 721 -4.01 -10.54 34.98
CA SER A 721 -3.42 -10.06 33.72
C SER A 721 -1.90 -10.31 33.63
N LYS A 722 -1.16 -10.26 34.75
CA LYS A 722 0.27 -10.63 34.78
C LYS A 722 0.48 -12.10 34.43
N VAL A 723 -0.30 -13.00 35.03
CA VAL A 723 -0.22 -14.44 34.76
C VAL A 723 -0.63 -14.73 33.31
N ALA A 724 -1.73 -14.13 32.85
CA ALA A 724 -2.19 -14.25 31.47
C ALA A 724 -1.14 -13.77 30.46
N MET A 725 -0.46 -12.66 30.74
CA MET A 725 0.60 -12.12 29.89
C MET A 725 1.82 -13.04 29.83
N ALA A 726 2.24 -13.62 30.97
CA ALA A 726 3.36 -14.55 31.00
C ALA A 726 3.08 -15.80 30.15
N PHE A 727 1.90 -16.40 30.31
CA PHE A 727 1.49 -17.55 29.49
C PHE A 727 1.28 -17.19 28.02
N GLY A 728 0.73 -16.00 27.73
CA GLY A 728 0.57 -15.50 26.37
C GLY A 728 1.92 -15.34 25.65
N LEU A 729 2.91 -14.70 26.30
CA LEU A 729 4.25 -14.52 25.72
C LEU A 729 5.00 -15.84 25.54
N LEU A 730 4.84 -16.79 26.47
CA LEU A 730 5.36 -18.15 26.31
C LEU A 730 4.70 -18.86 25.12
N GLY A 731 3.37 -18.73 25.00
CA GLY A 731 2.60 -19.27 23.87
C GLY A 731 3.06 -18.69 22.53
N ILE A 732 3.41 -17.41 22.46
CA ILE A 732 3.98 -16.78 21.26
C ILE A 732 5.31 -17.44 20.88
N TYR A 733 6.21 -17.68 21.84
CA TYR A 733 7.47 -18.37 21.56
C TYR A 733 7.22 -19.79 21.03
N CYS A 734 6.33 -20.55 21.68
CA CYS A 734 5.95 -21.90 21.24
C CYS A 734 5.33 -21.90 19.83
N TYR A 735 4.46 -20.95 19.54
CA TYR A 735 3.87 -20.77 18.20
C TYR A 735 4.95 -20.56 17.13
N ARG A 736 5.95 -19.70 17.40
CA ARG A 736 7.04 -19.45 16.43
C ARG A 736 7.98 -20.64 16.27
N VAL A 737 8.12 -21.47 17.29
CA VAL A 737 8.83 -22.76 17.18
C VAL A 737 8.01 -23.75 16.36
N ALA A 738 6.70 -23.85 16.58
CA ALA A 738 5.81 -24.78 15.89
C ALA A 738 5.81 -24.57 14.36
N ILE A 739 5.89 -23.32 13.90
CA ILE A 739 6.00 -22.97 12.47
C ILE A 739 7.44 -23.13 11.92
N GLY A 740 8.44 -23.34 12.78
CA GLY A 740 9.84 -23.54 12.37
C GLY A 740 10.66 -22.26 12.15
N ASN A 741 10.14 -21.12 12.62
CA ASN A 741 10.85 -19.82 12.56
C ASN A 741 11.93 -19.73 13.65
N LEU A 742 11.65 -20.25 14.84
CA LEU A 742 12.57 -20.27 15.97
C LEU A 742 12.97 -21.72 16.32
N LEU A 743 14.10 -21.87 17.00
CA LEU A 743 14.60 -23.14 17.50
C LEU A 743 14.26 -23.32 18.97
N PHE A 744 13.89 -24.54 19.35
CA PHE A 744 13.73 -24.88 20.76
C PHE A 744 15.12 -25.01 21.42
N PRO A 745 15.32 -24.56 22.68
CA PRO A 745 16.61 -24.67 23.38
C PRO A 745 17.06 -26.12 23.60
N TRP A 746 16.11 -27.06 23.62
CA TRP A 746 16.35 -28.50 23.71
C TRP A 746 16.02 -29.13 22.36
N GLN A 747 17.05 -29.66 21.71
CA GLN A 747 17.06 -30.13 20.34
C GLN A 747 16.08 -31.30 20.13
N GLN A 748 15.14 -31.17 19.19
CA GLN A 748 14.40 -32.32 18.65
C GLN A 748 14.42 -32.29 17.12
N ASN A 749 15.10 -33.29 16.56
CA ASN A 749 15.38 -33.46 15.15
C ASN A 749 14.18 -34.07 14.37
N ASN A 750 12.94 -33.75 14.74
CA ASN A 750 11.73 -34.41 14.20
C ASN A 750 10.78 -33.46 13.45
N LYS A 751 11.04 -33.40 12.14
CA LYS A 751 10.18 -33.45 10.93
C LYS A 751 8.71 -33.01 10.83
N ASP A 752 7.96 -32.69 11.87
CA ASP A 752 6.56 -32.27 11.68
C ASP A 752 6.36 -30.81 12.06
N ILE A 753 6.61 -29.91 11.11
CA ILE A 753 6.23 -28.48 11.22
C ILE A 753 4.71 -28.42 11.32
N SER A 754 4.20 -28.00 12.48
CA SER A 754 2.77 -27.79 12.70
C SER A 754 2.33 -26.47 12.06
N LYS A 755 1.07 -26.37 11.62
CA LYS A 755 0.48 -25.11 11.14
C LYS A 755 0.41 -24.03 12.25
N GLY A 756 0.74 -24.36 13.50
CA GLY A 756 0.81 -23.41 14.63
C GLY A 756 -0.54 -22.85 15.09
N ILE A 757 -1.64 -23.41 14.59
CA ILE A 757 -3.00 -22.87 14.78
C ILE A 757 -3.43 -22.98 16.24
N THR A 758 -3.17 -24.11 16.88
CA THR A 758 -3.58 -24.36 18.28
C THR A 758 -2.82 -23.44 19.23
N GLU A 759 -1.53 -23.26 19.00
CA GLU A 759 -0.66 -22.38 19.78
C GLU A 759 -1.08 -20.91 19.64
N ALA A 760 -1.40 -20.45 18.42
CA ALA A 760 -1.92 -19.11 18.20
C ALA A 760 -3.29 -18.90 18.86
N ARG A 761 -4.23 -19.85 18.72
CA ARG A 761 -5.55 -19.82 19.40
C ARG A 761 -5.42 -19.76 20.91
N PHE A 762 -4.45 -20.49 21.48
CA PHE A 762 -4.14 -20.42 22.90
C PHE A 762 -3.72 -19.01 23.35
N VAL A 763 -2.89 -18.31 22.55
CA VAL A 763 -2.52 -16.91 22.82
C VAL A 763 -3.73 -15.98 22.74
N TYR A 764 -4.62 -16.15 21.76
CA TYR A 764 -5.83 -15.33 21.63
C TYR A 764 -6.75 -15.39 22.85
N VAL A 765 -6.83 -16.52 23.54
CA VAL A 765 -7.61 -16.64 24.79
C VAL A 765 -7.10 -15.65 25.84
N PHE A 766 -5.77 -15.51 25.98
CA PHE A 766 -5.19 -14.54 26.91
C PHE A 766 -5.34 -13.09 26.44
N VAL A 767 -5.21 -12.82 25.14
CA VAL A 767 -5.46 -11.49 24.57
C VAL A 767 -6.89 -11.05 24.88
N LEU A 768 -7.88 -11.88 24.53
CA LEU A 768 -9.29 -11.59 24.79
C LEU A 768 -9.59 -11.48 26.29
N GLY A 769 -8.97 -12.33 27.11
CA GLY A 769 -9.07 -12.26 28.56
C GLY A 769 -8.62 -10.92 29.14
N ILE A 770 -7.44 -10.44 28.74
CA ILE A 770 -6.88 -9.15 29.19
C ILE A 770 -7.70 -7.96 28.66
N LEU A 771 -8.17 -8.01 27.40
CA LEU A 771 -9.05 -6.98 26.85
C LEU A 771 -10.40 -6.93 27.58
N PHE A 772 -10.95 -8.10 27.95
CA PHE A 772 -12.18 -8.20 28.71
C PHE A 772 -12.03 -7.62 30.13
N THR A 773 -10.93 -7.90 30.83
CA THR A 773 -10.71 -7.32 32.17
C THR A 773 -10.56 -5.80 32.10
N GLY A 774 -9.85 -5.28 31.10
CA GLY A 774 -9.69 -3.85 30.89
C GLY A 774 -10.98 -3.12 30.54
N THR A 775 -11.77 -3.67 29.61
CA THR A 775 -13.09 -3.12 29.24
C THR A 775 -14.08 -3.18 30.39
N LYS A 776 -14.10 -4.27 31.16
CA LYS A 776 -14.87 -4.38 32.40
C LYS A 776 -14.48 -3.30 33.42
N GLY A 777 -13.18 -3.04 33.59
CA GLY A 777 -12.69 -1.94 34.43
C GLY A 777 -13.18 -0.58 33.96
N LEU A 778 -13.13 -0.33 32.65
CA LEU A 778 -13.60 0.92 32.06
C LEU A 778 -15.12 1.11 32.23
N LEU A 779 -15.92 0.07 31.98
CA LEU A 779 -17.38 0.11 32.14
C LEU A 779 -17.76 0.34 33.61
N LYS A 780 -17.06 -0.31 34.55
CA LYS A 780 -17.26 -0.10 35.99
C LYS A 780 -16.98 1.36 36.39
N SER A 781 -15.95 1.98 35.81
CA SER A 781 -15.63 3.39 36.06
C SER A 781 -16.68 4.38 35.53
N GLN A 782 -17.51 3.98 34.56
CA GLN A 782 -18.62 4.82 34.07
C GLN A 782 -19.86 4.74 34.97
N ILE A 783 -20.09 3.58 35.61
CA ILE A 783 -21.24 3.34 36.50
C ILE A 783 -20.97 3.91 37.89
N THR A 784 -19.74 3.74 38.38
CA THR A 784 -19.29 4.28 39.66
C THR A 784 -18.60 5.61 39.37
N ALA A 785 -19.38 6.69 39.32
CA ALA A 785 -18.83 8.03 39.14
C ALA A 785 -17.68 8.28 40.15
N ASP A 786 -16.53 8.72 39.66
CA ASP A 786 -15.30 9.14 40.36
C ASP A 786 -14.16 8.14 40.69
N ASP A 787 -14.17 6.87 40.25
CA ASP A 787 -12.97 6.02 40.43
C ASP A 787 -11.95 6.13 39.27
N PHE A 788 -11.17 7.22 39.27
CA PHE A 788 -10.09 7.48 38.31
C PHE A 788 -8.99 6.40 38.31
N THR A 789 -8.79 5.71 39.43
CA THR A 789 -7.79 4.64 39.54
C THR A 789 -8.22 3.39 38.77
N VAL A 790 -9.50 3.04 38.86
CA VAL A 790 -10.08 1.93 38.08
C VAL A 790 -10.05 2.22 36.58
N LYS A 791 -10.32 3.47 36.19
CA LYS A 791 -10.26 3.90 34.78
C LYS A 791 -8.84 3.78 34.18
N THR A 792 -7.82 4.24 34.92
CA THR A 792 -6.41 4.19 34.46
C THR A 792 -5.87 2.77 34.41
N VAL A 793 -6.21 1.93 35.39
CA VAL A 793 -5.86 0.49 35.36
C VAL A 793 -6.56 -0.22 34.19
N GLY A 794 -7.85 0.05 33.95
CA GLY A 794 -8.59 -0.54 32.83
C GLY A 794 -7.99 -0.19 31.46
N LEU A 795 -7.60 1.07 31.25
CA LEU A 795 -6.90 1.51 30.04
C LEU A 795 -5.54 0.83 29.86
N TRP A 796 -4.78 0.65 30.95
CA TRP A 796 -3.51 -0.07 30.90
C TRP A 796 -3.68 -1.55 30.54
N GLU A 797 -4.74 -2.20 31.03
CA GLU A 797 -5.04 -3.59 30.65
C GLU A 797 -5.40 -3.70 29.17
N ILE A 798 -6.22 -2.78 28.62
CA ILE A 798 -6.50 -2.74 27.18
C ILE A 798 -5.19 -2.60 26.39
N TYR A 799 -4.35 -1.63 26.75
CA TYR A 799 -3.04 -1.43 26.13
C TYR A 799 -2.16 -2.68 26.21
N SER A 800 -2.14 -3.36 27.35
CA SER A 800 -1.40 -4.60 27.58
C SER A 800 -1.88 -5.75 26.67
N GLY A 801 -3.19 -5.87 26.47
CA GLY A 801 -3.79 -6.82 25.53
C GLY A 801 -3.40 -6.53 24.08
N LEU A 802 -3.37 -5.24 23.69
CA LEU A 802 -2.90 -4.82 22.36
C LEU A 802 -1.41 -5.10 22.14
N VAL A 803 -0.56 -4.93 23.16
CA VAL A 803 0.87 -5.29 23.08
C VAL A 803 1.06 -6.80 22.90
N LEU A 804 0.27 -7.61 23.61
CA LEU A 804 0.31 -9.06 23.45
C LEU A 804 -0.14 -9.50 22.05
N LEU A 805 -1.21 -8.88 21.53
CA LEU A 805 -1.67 -9.08 20.15
C LEU A 805 -0.60 -8.68 19.13
N ALA A 806 0.05 -7.53 19.32
CA ALA A 806 1.15 -7.08 18.48
C ALA A 806 2.32 -8.08 18.45
N ALA A 807 2.73 -8.60 19.61
CA ALA A 807 3.79 -9.59 19.70
C ALA A 807 3.44 -10.91 18.99
N LEU A 808 2.17 -11.30 18.96
CA LEU A 808 1.71 -12.48 18.22
C LEU A 808 1.73 -12.27 16.70
N LEU A 809 1.38 -11.08 16.23
CA LEU A 809 1.19 -10.80 14.81
C LEU A 809 2.48 -10.38 14.09
N LEU A 810 3.36 -9.61 14.74
CA LEU A 810 4.61 -9.15 14.13
C LEU A 810 5.58 -10.29 13.85
N ARG A 811 6.29 -10.22 12.71
CA ARG A 811 7.37 -11.16 12.35
C ARG A 811 8.42 -11.25 13.47
N PRO A 812 9.10 -12.40 13.65
CA PRO A 812 10.03 -12.60 14.78
C PRO A 812 11.14 -11.55 14.88
N HIS A 813 11.69 -11.09 13.75
CA HIS A 813 12.73 -10.04 13.73
C HIS A 813 12.21 -8.65 14.17
N ASN A 814 10.89 -8.45 14.23
CA ASN A 814 10.24 -7.22 14.70
C ASN A 814 9.86 -7.24 16.19
N LEU A 815 10.05 -8.36 16.91
CA LEU A 815 9.89 -8.39 18.37
C LEU A 815 10.83 -7.41 19.11
N PRO A 816 12.11 -7.24 18.71
CA PRO A 816 12.98 -6.21 19.25
C PRO A 816 12.46 -4.79 18.99
N VAL A 817 11.84 -4.55 17.83
CA VAL A 817 11.24 -3.25 17.48
C VAL A 817 10.12 -2.90 18.47
N LEU A 818 9.24 -3.87 18.75
CA LEU A 818 8.20 -3.72 19.75
C LEU A 818 8.79 -3.47 21.15
N ALA A 819 9.78 -4.26 21.58
CA ALA A 819 10.41 -4.11 22.88
C ALA A 819 11.05 -2.71 23.06
N LEU A 820 11.81 -2.24 22.06
CA LEU A 820 12.43 -0.92 22.08
C LEU A 820 11.40 0.22 22.04
N SER A 821 10.26 0.04 21.36
CA SER A 821 9.12 0.98 21.42
C SER A 821 8.63 1.19 22.85
N LEU A 822 8.44 0.10 23.60
CA LEU A 822 8.00 0.14 25.00
C LEU A 822 9.06 0.79 25.91
N VAL A 823 10.35 0.56 25.63
CA VAL A 823 11.46 1.22 26.34
C VAL A 823 11.41 2.73 26.12
N ILE A 824 11.29 3.19 24.88
CA ILE A 824 11.20 4.63 24.56
C ILE A 824 9.96 5.26 25.22
N GLN A 825 8.79 4.62 25.14
CA GLN A 825 7.57 5.10 25.81
C GLN A 825 7.77 5.25 27.33
N THR A 826 8.45 4.28 27.96
CA THR A 826 8.74 4.31 29.40
C THR A 826 9.72 5.43 29.75
N ILE A 827 10.79 5.60 28.98
CA ILE A 827 11.80 6.65 29.19
C ILE A 827 11.16 8.03 29.02
N MET A 828 10.42 8.25 27.93
CA MET A 828 9.72 9.52 27.67
C MET A 828 8.73 9.87 28.79
N THR A 829 7.95 8.89 29.25
CA THR A 829 6.97 9.10 30.32
C THR A 829 7.62 9.45 31.66
N GLN A 830 8.67 8.74 32.07
CA GLN A 830 9.26 8.89 33.40
C GLN A 830 10.25 10.05 33.49
N PHE A 831 11.05 10.26 32.45
CA PHE A 831 12.21 11.16 32.49
C PHE A 831 12.05 12.43 31.65
N VAL A 832 11.07 12.49 30.74
CA VAL A 832 10.86 13.67 29.87
C VAL A 832 9.53 14.36 30.17
N TRP A 833 8.39 13.72 29.89
CA TRP A 833 7.08 14.37 29.97
C TRP A 833 6.67 14.76 31.39
N ARG A 834 6.87 13.87 32.37
CA ARG A 834 6.51 14.15 33.78
C ARG A 834 7.41 15.19 34.44
N PRO A 835 8.76 15.15 34.30
CA PRO A 835 9.63 16.14 34.93
C PRO A 835 9.55 17.53 34.31
N LEU A 836 9.40 17.63 32.98
CA LEU A 836 9.37 18.91 32.26
C LEU A 836 7.98 19.57 32.24
N ARG A 837 6.92 18.85 32.63
CA ARG A 837 5.52 19.36 32.66
C ARG A 837 5.05 19.93 31.32
N HIS A 838 5.33 19.20 30.24
CA HIS A 838 4.85 19.55 28.90
C HIS A 838 3.32 19.66 28.83
N ASN A 839 2.83 20.55 27.96
CA ASN A 839 1.39 20.71 27.74
C ASN A 839 0.79 19.49 27.02
N ALA A 840 -0.52 19.25 27.21
CA ALA A 840 -1.20 18.11 26.58
C ALA A 840 -1.08 18.10 25.04
N ALA A 841 -1.03 19.29 24.41
CA ALA A 841 -0.84 19.43 22.97
C ALA A 841 0.55 18.97 22.51
N GLU A 842 1.62 19.42 23.18
CA GLU A 842 3.00 19.00 22.90
C GLU A 842 3.16 17.49 23.03
N VAL A 843 2.64 16.92 24.13
CA VAL A 843 2.66 15.47 24.38
C VAL A 843 1.91 14.72 23.29
N THR A 844 0.76 15.23 22.84
CA THR A 844 -0.03 14.61 21.76
C THR A 844 0.75 14.55 20.44
N VAL A 845 1.39 15.66 20.04
CA VAL A 845 2.17 15.69 18.79
C VAL A 845 3.40 14.80 18.87
N MET A 846 4.11 14.79 20.01
CA MET A 846 5.24 13.89 20.22
C MET A 846 4.81 12.41 20.10
N HIS A 847 3.70 12.01 20.72
CA HIS A 847 3.17 10.64 20.59
C HIS A 847 2.83 10.29 19.15
N TYR A 848 2.23 11.22 18.41
CA TYR A 848 1.91 11.02 17.00
C TYR A 848 3.19 10.83 16.16
N TRP A 849 4.20 11.71 16.30
CA TRP A 849 5.46 11.61 15.55
C TRP A 849 6.19 10.29 15.82
N PHE A 850 6.27 9.87 17.08
CA PHE A 850 6.85 8.57 17.42
C PHE A 850 6.01 7.41 16.87
N GLY A 851 4.68 7.46 16.98
CA GLY A 851 3.80 6.43 16.41
C GLY A 851 4.04 6.23 14.91
N GLN A 852 4.23 7.32 14.17
CA GLN A 852 4.55 7.28 12.74
C GLN A 852 5.98 6.81 12.46
N ALA A 853 6.97 7.23 13.23
CA ALA A 853 8.33 6.68 13.11
C ALA A 853 8.35 5.16 13.36
N PHE A 854 7.57 4.67 14.32
CA PHE A 854 7.45 3.25 14.62
C PHE A 854 6.69 2.45 13.56
N PHE A 855 5.79 3.07 12.78
CA PHE A 855 5.25 2.44 11.57
C PHE A 855 6.39 2.04 10.64
N TYR A 856 7.33 2.96 10.37
CA TYR A 856 8.47 2.71 9.50
C TYR A 856 9.54 1.82 10.16
N PHE A 857 9.85 1.97 11.45
CA PHE A 857 10.83 1.08 12.10
C PHE A 857 10.47 -0.42 12.07
N GLN A 858 9.21 -0.77 11.80
CA GLN A 858 8.76 -2.15 11.58
C GLN A 858 9.07 -2.69 10.18
N GLY A 859 9.63 -1.87 9.28
CA GLY A 859 9.84 -2.22 7.87
C GLY A 859 8.66 -1.91 6.95
N ASN A 860 7.58 -1.33 7.48
CA ASN A 860 6.45 -0.92 6.64
C ASN A 860 6.85 0.26 5.74
N SER A 861 6.20 0.34 4.59
CA SER A 861 6.28 1.49 3.70
C SER A 861 4.88 1.95 3.31
N ASN A 862 4.83 3.02 2.52
CA ASN A 862 3.60 3.40 1.89
C ASN A 862 3.18 2.42 0.78
N SER A 863 3.96 1.43 0.35
CA SER A 863 3.57 0.46 -0.68
C SER A 863 2.65 -0.65 -0.15
N ILE A 864 1.70 -1.10 -0.98
CA ILE A 864 0.86 -2.28 -0.66
C ILE A 864 1.69 -3.57 -0.54
N ALA A 865 2.84 -3.64 -1.21
CA ALA A 865 3.74 -4.80 -1.17
C ALA A 865 4.38 -5.03 0.22
N THR A 866 4.36 -4.02 1.10
CA THR A 866 4.85 -4.15 2.48
C THR A 866 3.77 -4.55 3.49
N VAL A 867 2.51 -4.67 3.06
CA VAL A 867 1.44 -5.14 3.93
C VAL A 867 1.58 -6.64 4.13
N ASP A 868 1.90 -7.05 5.35
CA ASP A 868 2.03 -8.47 5.70
C ASP A 868 0.65 -9.13 5.86
N ILE A 869 0.11 -9.63 4.74
CA ILE A 869 -1.19 -10.31 4.72
C ILE A 869 -1.16 -11.58 5.59
N SER A 870 0.02 -12.22 5.76
CA SER A 870 0.16 -13.44 6.57
C SER A 870 -0.23 -13.23 8.04
N ALA A 871 -0.09 -12.00 8.55
CA ALA A 871 -0.54 -11.64 9.91
C ALA A 871 -2.05 -11.79 10.08
N GLY A 872 -2.85 -11.58 9.03
CA GLY A 872 -4.30 -11.76 9.03
C GLY A 872 -4.76 -13.19 9.32
N PHE A 873 -3.89 -14.17 9.09
CA PHE A 873 -4.23 -15.59 9.12
C PHE A 873 -3.73 -16.32 10.35
N VAL A 874 -3.05 -15.63 11.27
CA VAL A 874 -2.52 -16.22 12.48
C VAL A 874 -3.67 -16.85 13.29
N GLY A 875 -3.64 -18.18 13.48
CA GLY A 875 -4.65 -18.93 14.23
C GLY A 875 -5.96 -19.26 13.51
N LEU A 876 -6.07 -18.99 12.21
CA LEU A 876 -7.21 -19.37 11.37
C LEU A 876 -6.93 -20.68 10.61
N ASP A 877 -7.96 -21.52 10.46
CA ASP A 877 -7.94 -22.77 9.68
C ASP A 877 -8.53 -22.60 8.27
N ALA A 878 -9.30 -21.53 8.05
CA ALA A 878 -9.83 -21.11 6.76
C ALA A 878 -9.88 -19.58 6.69
N TYR A 879 -9.95 -19.03 5.49
CA TYR A 879 -10.13 -17.58 5.31
C TYR A 879 -11.49 -17.15 5.81
N VAL A 880 -11.47 -16.21 6.76
CA VAL A 880 -12.63 -15.45 7.19
C VAL A 880 -12.29 -13.98 7.00
N GLU A 881 -13.04 -13.32 6.12
CA GLU A 881 -12.74 -11.96 5.63
C GLU A 881 -12.57 -10.95 6.77
N ILE A 882 -13.54 -10.87 7.68
CA ILE A 882 -13.58 -9.84 8.72
C ILE A 882 -12.39 -9.98 9.70
N PRO A 883 -12.14 -11.14 10.33
CA PRO A 883 -10.97 -11.31 11.19
C PRO A 883 -9.64 -11.07 10.46
N ALA A 884 -9.48 -11.57 9.23
CA ALA A 884 -8.26 -11.41 8.47
C ALA A 884 -7.96 -9.94 8.17
N MET A 885 -8.97 -9.19 7.71
CA MET A 885 -8.83 -7.75 7.48
C MET A 885 -8.45 -7.02 8.77
N LEU A 886 -9.11 -7.31 9.90
CA LEU A 886 -8.83 -6.66 11.18
C LEU A 886 -7.42 -6.95 11.69
N LEU A 887 -6.99 -8.21 11.63
CA LEU A 887 -5.67 -8.65 12.10
C LEU A 887 -4.54 -8.10 11.23
N THR A 888 -4.67 -8.15 9.89
CA THR A 888 -3.70 -7.53 8.97
C THR A 888 -3.61 -6.03 9.20
N THR A 889 -4.75 -5.34 9.27
CA THR A 889 -4.80 -3.90 9.53
C THR A 889 -4.11 -3.56 10.85
N PHE A 890 -4.42 -4.29 11.92
CA PHE A 890 -3.80 -4.07 13.21
C PHE A 890 -2.28 -4.32 13.16
N ALA A 891 -1.83 -5.42 12.55
CA ALA A 891 -0.42 -5.75 12.41
C ALA A 891 0.35 -4.63 11.68
N THR A 892 -0.16 -4.16 10.54
CA THR A 892 0.44 -3.07 9.76
C THR A 892 0.51 -1.75 10.55
N TYR A 893 -0.56 -1.39 11.27
CA TYR A 893 -0.65 -0.12 12.01
C TYR A 893 -0.34 -0.25 13.50
N THR A 894 0.38 -1.29 13.91
CA THR A 894 0.73 -1.56 15.32
C THR A 894 1.41 -0.36 16.00
N GLY A 895 2.37 0.28 15.33
CA GLY A 895 3.09 1.46 15.83
C GLY A 895 2.15 2.61 16.22
N PRO A 896 1.42 3.21 15.26
CA PRO A 896 0.45 4.26 15.54
C PRO A 896 -0.60 3.88 16.59
N VAL A 897 -1.17 2.66 16.51
CA VAL A 897 -2.21 2.19 17.43
C VAL A 897 -1.70 2.09 18.87
N LEU A 898 -0.51 1.52 19.09
CA LEU A 898 0.06 1.38 20.43
C LEU A 898 0.45 2.75 21.02
N TRP A 899 1.02 3.65 20.21
CA TRP A 899 1.36 5.01 20.67
C TRP A 899 0.13 5.87 20.97
N ALA A 900 -0.94 5.74 20.18
CA ALA A 900 -2.22 6.40 20.45
C ALA A 900 -2.89 5.85 21.73
N SER A 901 -2.88 4.53 21.91
CA SER A 901 -3.40 3.89 23.13
C SER A 901 -2.61 4.32 24.37
N HIS A 902 -1.29 4.43 24.24
CA HIS A 902 -0.42 4.95 25.29
C HIS A 902 -0.73 6.42 25.65
N LEU A 903 -0.96 7.27 24.64
CA LEU A 903 -1.34 8.68 24.84
C LEU A 903 -2.62 8.82 25.67
N VAL A 904 -3.67 8.05 25.35
CA VAL A 904 -4.95 8.08 26.07
C VAL A 904 -4.74 7.73 27.54
N ASN A 905 -3.94 6.69 27.81
CA ASN A 905 -3.61 6.29 29.16
C ASN A 905 -2.76 7.35 29.89
N PHE A 906 -1.78 7.95 29.23
CA PHE A 906 -0.93 9.00 29.80
C PHE A 906 -1.74 10.23 30.21
N LEU A 907 -2.54 10.79 29.30
CA LEU A 907 -3.36 11.97 29.55
C LEU A 907 -4.39 11.74 30.66
N THR A 908 -5.02 10.55 30.68
CA THR A 908 -5.94 10.18 31.76
C THR A 908 -5.22 10.08 33.11
N SER A 909 -3.97 9.60 33.13
CA SER A 909 -3.18 9.52 34.36
C SER A 909 -2.73 10.88 34.89
N GLU A 910 -2.41 11.84 34.01
CA GLU A 910 -2.05 13.20 34.45
C GLU A 910 -3.28 13.97 34.95
N ALA A 911 -4.46 13.78 34.35
CA ALA A 911 -5.71 14.38 34.81
C ALA A 911 -6.11 13.96 36.24
N SER A 912 -5.58 12.84 36.75
CA SER A 912 -5.83 12.34 38.11
C SER A 912 -4.97 13.01 39.20
N ARG A 913 -4.02 13.90 38.84
CA ARG A 913 -3.15 14.59 39.81
C ARG A 913 -3.80 15.91 40.28
N PRO A 914 -3.79 16.23 41.59
CA PRO A 914 -4.37 17.47 42.10
C PRO A 914 -3.51 18.67 41.67
N ALA A 915 -3.99 19.45 40.70
CA ALA A 915 -3.50 20.77 40.32
C ALA A 915 -4.71 21.72 40.23
N PRO A 916 -4.54 23.03 40.51
CA PRO A 916 -5.68 23.96 40.63
C PRO A 916 -6.34 24.14 39.27
N GLU A 917 -7.65 23.88 39.26
CA GLU A 917 -8.64 24.14 38.21
C GLU A 917 -8.13 24.24 36.75
N THR A 918 -8.32 23.17 35.98
CA THR A 918 -8.75 23.31 34.58
C THR A 918 -9.40 22.01 34.09
N GLN A 919 -10.66 22.15 33.66
CA GLN A 919 -11.55 21.08 33.19
C GLN A 919 -10.99 20.37 31.95
N ALA A 920 -10.34 19.22 32.16
CA ALA A 920 -9.73 18.40 31.12
C ALA A 920 -10.71 17.44 30.38
N SER A 921 -12.00 17.43 30.74
CA SER A 921 -12.92 16.38 30.27
C SER A 921 -13.48 16.58 28.85
N GLY A 922 -13.52 17.82 28.34
CA GLY A 922 -14.02 18.13 26.98
C GLY A 922 -12.95 18.02 25.89
N THR A 923 -11.69 18.33 26.24
CA THR A 923 -10.53 18.33 25.34
C THR A 923 -10.07 16.91 24.96
N LEU A 924 -10.32 15.93 25.85
CA LEU A 924 -9.88 14.54 25.71
C LEU A 924 -10.53 13.81 24.52
N CYS A 925 -11.81 14.09 24.23
CA CYS A 925 -12.54 13.47 23.11
C CYS A 925 -12.24 14.16 21.76
N LEU A 926 -11.89 15.46 21.82
CA LEU A 926 -11.61 16.29 20.64
C LEU A 926 -10.21 16.00 20.08
N CYS A 927 -9.19 15.85 20.94
CA CYS A 927 -7.82 15.54 20.51
C CYS A 927 -7.71 14.12 19.92
N THR A 928 -8.37 13.11 20.51
CA THR A 928 -8.42 11.77 19.93
C THR A 928 -9.22 11.72 18.63
N LYS A 929 -10.30 12.49 18.48
CA LYS A 929 -11.04 12.56 17.21
C LYS A 929 -10.23 13.30 16.15
N LEU A 930 -9.65 14.46 16.44
CA LEU A 930 -8.86 15.23 15.47
C LEU A 930 -7.61 14.48 14.99
N THR A 931 -6.87 13.77 15.85
CA THR A 931 -5.68 13.03 15.39
C THR A 931 -6.01 11.67 14.76
N SER A 932 -7.02 10.95 15.25
CA SER A 932 -7.40 9.65 14.64
C SER A 932 -8.25 9.79 13.38
N THR A 933 -9.00 10.87 13.17
CA THR A 933 -9.81 11.03 11.94
C THR A 933 -9.18 11.98 10.92
N SER A 934 -8.48 13.05 11.33
CA SER A 934 -7.87 14.01 10.38
C SER A 934 -6.46 13.62 9.95
N VAL A 935 -5.85 12.60 10.56
CA VAL A 935 -4.49 12.20 10.19
C VAL A 935 -4.41 10.74 9.82
N ASP A 936 -5.19 9.83 10.42
CA ASP A 936 -5.34 8.48 9.87
C ASP A 936 -6.41 8.43 8.77
N GLY A 937 -7.43 9.31 8.78
CA GLY A 937 -8.35 9.49 7.65
C GLY A 937 -7.67 10.23 6.48
N ALA A 938 -6.90 11.28 6.78
CA ALA A 938 -6.01 11.90 5.81
C ALA A 938 -4.84 10.99 5.43
N LYS A 939 -4.38 10.03 6.23
CA LYS A 939 -3.39 9.05 5.76
C LYS A 939 -4.02 7.91 5.01
N VAL A 940 -5.18 7.39 5.35
CA VAL A 940 -5.85 6.40 4.51
C VAL A 940 -6.20 7.06 3.18
N ALA A 941 -6.74 8.27 3.19
CA ALA A 941 -6.97 9.05 1.98
C ALA A 941 -5.69 9.44 1.25
N ASN A 942 -4.74 10.10 1.91
CA ASN A 942 -3.53 10.66 1.32
C ASN A 942 -2.49 9.56 1.00
N CYS A 943 -2.36 8.51 1.82
CA CYS A 943 -1.59 7.29 1.50
C CYS A 943 -2.29 6.48 0.41
N HIS A 944 -3.63 6.47 0.27
CA HIS A 944 -4.26 5.96 -0.96
C HIS A 944 -3.96 6.87 -2.15
N LEU A 945 -4.20 8.19 -2.07
CA LEU A 945 -3.83 9.23 -3.06
C LEU A 945 -2.36 9.16 -3.52
N LEU A 946 -1.45 8.81 -2.61
CA LEU A 946 0.00 8.81 -2.80
C LEU A 946 0.56 7.42 -3.17
N ARG A 947 0.03 6.31 -2.62
CA ARG A 947 0.23 4.92 -3.14
C ARG A 947 -0.04 4.81 -4.63
N LEU A 948 -0.85 5.72 -5.10
CA LEU A 948 -1.41 5.80 -6.41
C LEU A 948 -0.62 6.73 -7.36
N ARG A 949 0.31 7.55 -6.84
CA ARG A 949 1.23 8.41 -7.60
C ARG A 949 2.47 7.69 -8.14
N GLU A 950 2.92 6.59 -7.52
CA GLU A 950 3.99 5.72 -8.06
C GLU A 950 3.61 5.10 -9.42
N LEU A 951 2.33 5.14 -9.80
CA LEU A 951 1.78 4.45 -10.96
C LEU A 951 1.63 5.33 -12.23
N SER A 952 2.18 6.55 -12.24
CA SER A 952 2.13 7.45 -13.41
C SER A 952 3.48 8.05 -13.76
N PRO A 953 4.20 7.50 -14.76
CA PRO A 953 5.41 8.13 -15.32
C PRO A 953 5.15 9.52 -15.92
N HIS A 954 3.89 9.82 -16.29
CA HIS A 954 3.53 11.06 -16.98
C HIS A 954 3.43 12.29 -16.05
N TRP A 955 3.10 12.11 -14.77
CA TRP A 955 3.14 13.21 -13.81
C TRP A 955 4.58 13.62 -13.46
N LEU A 956 5.53 12.68 -13.50
CA LEU A 956 6.96 12.95 -13.35
C LEU A 956 7.53 13.80 -14.49
N SER A 957 6.97 13.73 -15.71
CA SER A 957 7.48 14.50 -16.85
C SER A 957 7.01 15.94 -16.90
N LEU A 958 5.91 16.30 -16.22
CA LEU A 958 5.39 17.66 -16.19
C LEU A 958 6.16 18.58 -15.22
N TRP A 959 6.92 18.02 -14.28
CA TRP A 959 7.71 18.76 -13.28
C TRP A 959 9.22 18.54 -13.38
N LYS A 960 9.68 17.55 -14.15
CA LYS A 960 11.09 17.47 -14.57
C LYS A 960 11.29 18.42 -15.74
N GLY A 961 11.96 19.55 -15.49
CA GLY A 961 12.58 20.34 -16.56
C GLY A 961 13.47 19.43 -17.44
N PRO A 962 13.70 19.79 -18.72
CA PRO A 962 14.34 18.90 -19.69
C PRO A 962 15.71 18.46 -19.17
N GLN A 963 15.83 17.20 -18.75
CA GLN A 963 17.13 16.59 -18.52
C GLN A 963 17.73 16.29 -19.89
N SER A 964 18.82 16.99 -20.20
CA SER A 964 19.67 16.72 -21.34
C SER A 964 20.12 15.26 -21.31
N VAL A 965 19.65 14.48 -22.28
CA VAL A 965 20.21 13.17 -22.59
C VAL A 965 21.58 13.40 -23.21
N SER A 966 22.65 13.20 -22.43
CA SER A 966 23.99 13.00 -22.99
C SER A 966 24.24 11.50 -23.14
N SER A 967 24.26 11.08 -24.41
CA SER A 967 24.91 9.91 -25.03
C SER A 967 25.16 8.66 -24.18
#